data_AF-M4DCL5-F1
#
_entry.id   AF-M4DCL5-F1
#
_cell.length_a   1.000
_cell.length_b   1.000
_cell.length_c   1.000
_cell.angle_alpha   90.00
_cell.angle_beta   90.00
_cell.angle_gamma   90.00
#
_symmetry.space_group_name_H-M   'P 1'
#
loop_
_entity.id
_entity.type
_entity.pdbx_description
1 polymer ?
#
loop_
_entity_poly.entity_id
_entity_poly.type
_entity_poly.pdbx_seq_one_letter_code
_entity_poly.pdbx_strand_id
1 'polypeptide(L)'
;MSWDDGTARKVKKVQITYDDVIYSVQVTYGTALQAPRRGSVGPMSVEFTLESDEYITALSGYALSTQDVVTSLTFTTNKKTYGPYGNKFGYQISAPEKTGKQIAGFHGTKDNILNSIDVHYAPIPTGTGGSETGSGVQKLPGEGLVGGTAWDDGSDHDGVTNIYVASTLLGIKNVMFGYMKDGQSKQGGHHGGDPTKQEIVINHPDEHLVSVEGWYESSSKFIMGIQFKTNYKICASMGYRYEGGNDYKFTHQVQDKKIIGFHGFASNHLNSIGAYFAPLSSTTTLPIGTGGSGAQKLGAQGVTGGSAWDDGSYHDGVTKIVVRTCTLGVQFVNFFYDNDIGAVHGAPGDPTGSTQHIVINHPDEHLVSIEGWYISNYISGIRFKTNQKTSVYIGYEYTGSGTIFTLQVKDKKIIGFHGFASDHLNSIGAYFVPVLSTPTLPIVLPKRFGAVWDDGTHDKVKKIFIGLGQDVIASVKFEYINGSGVVNGVEHGTPTLLGFEEFTLELGLDEYITALSAYVETLSTRDVVTSLTFTTSKKNYGPYGNKSGFQIFSPGETGKQIAGFHGTSGNVLNSISGYYAPIPTYKLVAVGGTGGSAWDDGSDHDGVTKITVRTGGVGVQYVKFDYVKAGQPKQGTLHGVHGSRGSTREIVINHPDEHLVSVEGWYDSSNVILGIQFKTNLKTSDYLGYEFEGTGTKFTLQVKDKKIIGFHGFASDHLNSIGAYFVLLPSTTTTLNPIVPQKKLGAVWDDRTHDKVKKVFVGLGQDGIASVKFEYINGSGVVNGVENGTPTLLGFEEFTLGPYEYVTALSAYTKTLSTQDIVTSLTFTTNKKTYGPYGNKSGFLFPFPEETGKQIAGFHGTGGNVLNSIQVHYAPIPTVQKLDAQGGTGGTKWDDGSDHDGVTNIYVRSNMDGIQYVSFDYLKAGQPKQGAHHGGSGSRGSKGEIAINHPDEQVVSVEGWYDSANVICGVRFRTNQKIYDYMGYKFDGTGTKFTLKVQDKKIIGFHGFATNQLISLGAYFAPLSSATAPPIVTPKEVEAKGGDFNS
;
A
#
# COMPACT_ATOMS: atom_id res chain seq x y z
N MET A 1 39.82 -48.32 -19.54
CA MET A 1 39.59 -49.16 -18.33
C MET A 1 38.51 -48.54 -17.45
N SER A 2 37.52 -49.30 -17.01
CA SER A 2 36.54 -48.82 -16.01
C SER A 2 37.12 -48.83 -14.60
N TRP A 3 36.61 -47.98 -13.73
CA TRP A 3 37.00 -47.88 -12.33
C TRP A 3 35.80 -47.46 -11.48
N ASP A 4 35.78 -47.89 -10.23
CA ASP A 4 34.76 -47.55 -9.25
C ASP A 4 35.41 -47.50 -7.86
N ASP A 5 35.26 -46.37 -7.16
CA ASP A 5 35.77 -46.21 -5.80
C ASP A 5 34.78 -46.72 -4.73
N GLY A 6 33.57 -47.10 -5.12
CA GLY A 6 32.47 -47.46 -4.22
C GLY A 6 31.90 -46.27 -3.46
N THR A 7 30.99 -46.53 -2.52
CA THR A 7 30.38 -45.50 -1.66
C THR A 7 31.10 -45.41 -0.32
N ALA A 8 31.68 -44.26 0.01
CA ALA A 8 32.27 -43.99 1.32
C ALA A 8 31.29 -43.23 2.23
N ARG A 9 31.68 -43.02 3.51
CA ARG A 9 30.91 -42.16 4.43
C ARG A 9 31.03 -40.68 4.10
N LYS A 10 32.17 -40.25 3.57
CA LYS A 10 32.47 -38.84 3.26
C LYS A 10 33.69 -38.72 2.35
N VAL A 11 33.60 -37.85 1.34
CA VAL A 11 34.78 -37.36 0.60
C VAL A 11 35.51 -36.35 1.47
N LYS A 12 36.81 -36.53 1.68
CA LYS A 12 37.64 -35.60 2.47
C LYS A 12 38.45 -34.68 1.58
N LYS A 13 38.95 -35.19 0.46
CA LYS A 13 39.90 -34.47 -0.38
C LYS A 13 39.79 -34.92 -1.82
N VAL A 14 39.90 -34.00 -2.76
CA VAL A 14 39.91 -34.27 -4.20
C VAL A 14 41.14 -33.61 -4.82
N GLN A 15 41.89 -34.39 -5.60
CA GLN A 15 42.99 -33.93 -6.44
C GLN A 15 42.63 -34.13 -7.90
N ILE A 16 42.90 -33.15 -8.74
CA ILE A 16 42.61 -33.18 -10.17
C ILE A 16 43.84 -32.73 -10.93
N THR A 17 44.21 -33.45 -11.97
CA THR A 17 45.21 -33.00 -12.95
C THR A 17 44.53 -32.67 -14.26
N TYR A 18 44.84 -31.52 -14.86
CA TYR A 18 44.15 -31.00 -16.03
C TYR A 18 45.04 -30.12 -16.91
N ASP A 19 44.53 -29.81 -18.09
CA ASP A 19 44.95 -28.74 -18.99
C ASP A 19 43.70 -28.27 -19.76
N ASP A 20 43.69 -28.33 -21.09
CA ASP A 20 42.46 -28.21 -21.89
C ASP A 20 41.44 -29.35 -21.62
N VAL A 21 41.91 -30.48 -21.09
CA VAL A 21 41.07 -31.63 -20.69
C VAL A 21 41.41 -32.14 -19.29
N ILE A 22 40.54 -32.95 -18.70
CA ILE A 22 40.81 -33.60 -17.41
C ILE A 22 41.68 -34.84 -17.63
N TYR A 23 42.91 -34.78 -17.14
CA TYR A 23 43.86 -35.88 -17.22
C TYR A 23 43.59 -36.94 -16.15
N SER A 24 43.31 -36.53 -14.91
CA SER A 24 42.93 -37.49 -13.87
C SER A 24 42.20 -36.88 -12.67
N VAL A 25 41.50 -37.74 -11.93
CA VAL A 25 40.91 -37.44 -10.61
C VAL A 25 41.44 -38.46 -9.58
N GLN A 26 41.73 -38.00 -8.38
CA GLN A 26 42.13 -38.84 -7.25
C GLN A 26 41.44 -38.35 -5.96
N VAL A 27 40.76 -39.26 -5.26
CA VAL A 27 39.91 -38.89 -4.11
C VAL A 27 40.39 -39.59 -2.84
N THR A 28 40.36 -38.88 -1.71
CA THR A 28 40.62 -39.43 -0.37
C THR A 28 39.34 -39.44 0.44
N TYR A 29 38.99 -40.59 1.00
CA TYR A 29 37.77 -40.76 1.79
C TYR A 29 38.05 -40.83 3.30
N GLY A 30 37.01 -40.63 4.13
CA GLY A 30 37.10 -40.38 5.58
C GLY A 30 37.91 -41.35 6.46
N THR A 31 38.19 -42.58 6.03
CA THR A 31 39.07 -43.54 6.76
C THR A 31 40.55 -43.49 6.31
N ALA A 32 40.96 -42.41 5.63
CA ALA A 32 42.28 -42.23 5.03
C ALA A 32 42.63 -43.23 3.90
N LEU A 33 41.62 -43.90 3.32
CA LEU A 33 41.79 -44.66 2.09
C LEU A 33 41.88 -43.68 0.91
N GLN A 34 43.08 -43.50 0.35
CA GLN A 34 43.27 -42.74 -0.88
C GLN A 34 43.02 -43.67 -2.07
N ALA A 35 42.00 -43.35 -2.87
CA ALA A 35 41.77 -44.09 -4.11
C ALA A 35 42.96 -43.89 -5.06
N PRO A 36 43.33 -44.91 -5.85
CA PRO A 36 44.37 -44.73 -6.86
C PRO A 36 43.94 -43.69 -7.91
N ARG A 37 44.89 -42.90 -8.41
CA ARG A 37 44.62 -41.88 -9.43
C ARG A 37 43.95 -42.47 -10.68
N ARG A 38 42.91 -41.78 -11.14
CA ARG A 38 42.08 -42.20 -12.28
C ARG A 38 42.44 -41.38 -13.51
N GLY A 39 43.57 -41.75 -14.13
CA GLY A 39 44.08 -41.19 -15.39
C GLY A 39 45.58 -40.96 -15.28
N SER A 40 46.18 -40.21 -16.22
CA SER A 40 47.60 -39.84 -16.15
C SER A 40 47.79 -38.46 -15.50
N VAL A 41 49.04 -38.08 -15.22
CA VAL A 41 49.35 -36.77 -14.65
C VAL A 41 49.36 -35.75 -15.77
N GLY A 42 48.48 -34.75 -15.65
CA GLY A 42 48.44 -33.59 -16.55
C GLY A 42 49.41 -32.50 -16.11
N PRO A 43 49.64 -31.48 -16.95
CA PRO A 43 50.61 -30.42 -16.69
C PRO A 43 50.20 -29.50 -15.53
N MET A 44 48.89 -29.36 -15.26
CA MET A 44 48.37 -28.62 -14.11
C MET A 44 47.75 -29.56 -13.08
N SER A 45 47.80 -29.18 -11.80
CA SER A 45 47.19 -29.94 -10.72
C SER A 45 46.57 -29.01 -9.67
N VAL A 46 45.39 -29.38 -9.18
CA VAL A 46 44.72 -28.71 -8.08
C VAL A 46 44.31 -29.72 -7.02
N GLU A 47 44.36 -29.31 -5.76
CA GLU A 47 43.86 -30.07 -4.63
C GLU A 47 42.95 -29.19 -3.78
N PHE A 48 41.83 -29.75 -3.33
CA PHE A 48 41.04 -29.16 -2.26
C PHE A 48 40.63 -30.19 -1.21
N THR A 49 40.61 -29.75 0.04
CA THR A 49 40.18 -30.52 1.21
C THR A 49 38.87 -29.93 1.72
N LEU A 50 37.91 -30.81 2.00
CA LEU A 50 36.61 -30.44 2.56
C LEU A 50 36.69 -30.36 4.08
N GLU A 51 36.09 -29.32 4.64
CA GLU A 51 35.97 -29.12 6.09
C GLU A 51 35.12 -30.22 6.75
N SER A 52 35.11 -30.28 8.09
CA SER A 52 34.45 -31.36 8.84
C SER A 52 32.93 -31.46 8.60
N ASP A 53 32.28 -30.35 8.29
CA ASP A 53 30.86 -30.17 7.99
C ASP A 53 30.58 -29.85 6.50
N GLU A 54 31.63 -29.79 5.67
CA GLU A 54 31.50 -29.58 4.22
C GLU A 54 31.42 -30.92 3.47
N TYR A 55 30.47 -31.07 2.56
CA TYR A 55 30.27 -32.27 1.73
C TYR A 55 29.81 -31.88 0.33
N ILE A 56 30.13 -32.72 -0.66
CA ILE A 56 29.82 -32.48 -2.07
C ILE A 56 28.33 -32.75 -2.31
N THR A 57 27.62 -31.78 -2.89
CA THR A 57 26.18 -31.87 -3.20
C THR A 57 25.93 -32.13 -4.67
N ALA A 58 26.77 -31.62 -5.58
CA ALA A 58 26.64 -31.85 -7.02
C ALA A 58 27.99 -31.89 -7.74
N LEU A 59 28.03 -32.59 -8.87
CA LEU A 59 29.13 -32.58 -9.84
C LEU A 59 28.61 -32.11 -11.19
N SER A 60 29.31 -31.20 -11.86
CA SER A 60 29.01 -30.80 -13.24
C SER A 60 30.28 -30.64 -14.05
N GLY A 61 30.19 -30.75 -15.37
CA GLY A 61 31.35 -30.70 -16.25
C GLY A 61 30.96 -30.68 -17.72
N TYR A 62 31.96 -30.76 -18.59
CA TYR A 62 31.77 -30.88 -20.04
C TYR A 62 32.54 -32.10 -20.56
N ALA A 63 32.02 -32.74 -21.60
CA ALA A 63 32.66 -33.86 -22.28
C ALA A 63 32.48 -33.81 -23.80
N LEU A 64 33.38 -34.44 -24.56
CA LEU A 64 33.29 -34.56 -26.02
C LEU A 64 32.66 -35.91 -26.42
N SER A 65 31.67 -35.88 -27.30
CA SER A 65 30.86 -37.07 -27.67
C SER A 65 31.56 -38.02 -28.63
N THR A 66 32.61 -37.56 -29.31
CA THR A 66 33.31 -38.33 -30.34
C THR A 66 34.54 -39.08 -29.83
N GLN A 67 34.99 -38.81 -28.61
CA GLN A 67 36.21 -39.42 -28.03
C GLN A 67 36.06 -39.81 -26.54
N ASP A 68 34.86 -39.70 -25.96
CA ASP A 68 34.59 -39.88 -24.53
C ASP A 68 35.68 -39.21 -23.68
N VAL A 69 35.81 -37.88 -23.74
CA VAL A 69 36.82 -37.14 -22.98
C VAL A 69 36.15 -36.10 -22.11
N VAL A 70 36.40 -36.14 -20.80
CA VAL A 70 35.97 -35.09 -19.87
C VAL A 70 36.89 -33.90 -20.00
N THR A 71 36.34 -32.76 -20.45
CA THR A 71 37.09 -31.53 -20.71
C THR A 71 37.11 -30.60 -19.51
N SER A 72 36.07 -30.62 -18.67
CA SER A 72 36.08 -29.90 -17.40
C SER A 72 35.24 -30.53 -16.30
N LEU A 73 35.57 -30.22 -15.03
CA LEU A 73 34.83 -30.63 -13.84
C LEU A 73 34.69 -29.49 -12.82
N THR A 74 33.50 -29.41 -12.21
CA THR A 74 33.10 -28.44 -11.17
C THR A 74 32.37 -29.19 -10.06
N PHE A 75 32.86 -29.06 -8.82
CA PHE A 75 32.31 -29.70 -7.63
C PHE A 75 31.58 -28.65 -6.79
N THR A 76 30.29 -28.83 -6.56
CA THR A 76 29.50 -27.97 -5.67
C THR A 76 29.37 -28.65 -4.31
N THR A 77 29.60 -27.90 -3.24
CA THR A 77 29.42 -28.36 -1.85
C THR A 77 28.28 -27.61 -1.18
N ASN A 78 27.91 -28.03 0.02
CA ASN A 78 26.98 -27.28 0.87
C ASN A 78 27.50 -25.92 1.35
N LYS A 79 28.75 -25.53 1.01
CA LYS A 79 29.34 -24.25 1.41
C LYS A 79 29.82 -23.39 0.24
N LYS A 80 30.42 -24.00 -0.78
CA LYS A 80 31.08 -23.29 -1.89
C LYS A 80 31.23 -24.20 -3.11
N THR A 81 31.82 -23.67 -4.18
CA THR A 81 32.06 -24.41 -5.41
C THR A 81 33.55 -24.44 -5.74
N TYR A 82 34.02 -25.60 -6.21
CA TYR A 82 35.40 -25.83 -6.64
C TYR A 82 35.43 -26.12 -8.14
N GLY A 83 36.20 -25.34 -8.91
CA GLY A 83 36.26 -25.41 -10.36
C GLY A 83 35.45 -24.29 -11.05
N PRO A 84 35.23 -24.36 -12.37
CA PRO A 84 35.61 -25.44 -13.27
C PRO A 84 37.13 -25.61 -13.39
N TYR A 85 37.59 -26.85 -13.38
CA TYR A 85 38.94 -27.21 -13.76
C TYR A 85 38.89 -27.79 -15.18
N GLY A 86 39.82 -27.43 -16.04
CA GLY A 86 39.79 -27.74 -17.47
C GLY A 86 38.90 -26.78 -18.28
N ASN A 87 38.74 -27.07 -19.57
CA ASN A 87 38.02 -26.21 -20.51
C ASN A 87 36.55 -26.63 -20.66
N LYS A 88 35.62 -25.66 -20.65
CA LYS A 88 34.17 -25.89 -20.78
C LYS A 88 33.77 -26.11 -22.25
N PHE A 89 34.33 -27.14 -22.86
CA PHE A 89 34.17 -27.43 -24.29
C PHE A 89 33.55 -28.81 -24.52
N GLY A 90 32.44 -28.88 -25.27
CA GLY A 90 31.68 -30.10 -25.52
C GLY A 90 30.25 -30.03 -24.99
N TYR A 91 29.62 -31.19 -24.76
CA TYR A 91 28.28 -31.27 -24.15
C TYR A 91 28.39 -31.34 -22.62
N GLN A 92 27.39 -30.77 -21.94
CA GLN A 92 27.39 -30.70 -20.48
C GLN A 92 27.05 -32.07 -19.88
N ILE A 93 27.79 -32.45 -18.83
CA ILE A 93 27.53 -33.61 -17.98
C ILE A 93 27.26 -33.13 -16.56
N SER A 94 26.32 -33.77 -15.86
CA SER A 94 26.02 -33.41 -14.47
C SER A 94 25.47 -34.58 -13.68
N ALA A 95 25.88 -34.65 -12.42
CA ALA A 95 25.23 -35.40 -11.37
C ALA A 95 24.65 -34.40 -10.35
N PRO A 96 23.36 -34.04 -10.46
CA PRO A 96 22.75 -32.97 -9.70
C PRO A 96 22.45 -33.37 -8.24
N GLU A 97 22.20 -32.37 -7.40
CA GLU A 97 21.87 -32.58 -5.99
C GLU A 97 20.67 -33.51 -5.79
N LYS A 98 20.79 -34.44 -4.83
CA LYS A 98 19.68 -35.29 -4.36
C LYS A 98 19.34 -34.92 -2.92
N THR A 99 18.10 -34.52 -2.69
CA THR A 99 17.58 -34.10 -1.37
C THR A 99 17.96 -35.09 -0.27
N GLY A 100 18.64 -34.59 0.77
CA GLY A 100 19.06 -35.38 1.93
C GLY A 100 20.28 -36.30 1.72
N LYS A 101 20.99 -36.19 0.60
CA LYS A 101 22.17 -36.99 0.28
C LYS A 101 23.38 -36.13 -0.11
N GLN A 102 24.57 -36.67 0.10
CA GLN A 102 25.86 -36.16 -0.39
C GLN A 102 26.41 -37.08 -1.49
N ILE A 103 27.31 -36.56 -2.32
CA ILE A 103 28.17 -37.37 -3.18
C ILE A 103 29.32 -37.92 -2.33
N ALA A 104 29.39 -39.24 -2.24
CA ALA A 104 30.29 -39.94 -1.33
C ALA A 104 31.21 -40.96 -2.03
N GLY A 105 31.21 -40.99 -3.36
CA GLY A 105 32.04 -41.88 -4.17
C GLY A 105 31.94 -41.52 -5.66
N PHE A 106 32.89 -42.00 -6.45
CA PHE A 106 32.94 -41.76 -7.90
C PHE A 106 33.25 -43.05 -8.67
N HIS A 107 32.72 -43.16 -9.88
CA HIS A 107 33.04 -44.23 -10.83
C HIS A 107 33.08 -43.71 -12.26
N GLY A 108 33.68 -44.45 -13.18
CA GLY A 108 33.78 -44.03 -14.58
C GLY A 108 34.73 -44.85 -15.41
N THR A 109 35.20 -44.28 -16.51
CA THR A 109 36.18 -44.88 -17.42
C THR A 109 37.38 -43.95 -17.59
N LYS A 110 38.56 -44.56 -17.75
CA LYS A 110 39.82 -43.85 -17.95
C LYS A 110 40.73 -44.56 -18.95
N ASP A 111 41.58 -43.77 -19.60
CA ASP A 111 42.76 -44.22 -20.30
C ASP A 111 43.94 -43.32 -19.89
N ASN A 112 44.64 -42.68 -20.85
CA ASN A 112 45.62 -41.64 -20.55
C ASN A 112 44.97 -40.36 -20.00
N ILE A 113 43.68 -40.16 -20.23
CA ILE A 113 42.87 -39.04 -19.73
C ILE A 113 41.60 -39.57 -19.07
N LEU A 114 40.84 -38.71 -18.40
CA LEU A 114 39.56 -39.09 -17.81
C LEU A 114 38.49 -39.12 -18.89
N ASN A 115 37.93 -40.29 -19.14
CA ASN A 115 36.98 -40.47 -20.24
C ASN A 115 35.52 -40.25 -19.81
N SER A 116 35.17 -40.76 -18.63
CA SER A 116 33.86 -40.51 -18.01
C SER A 116 33.97 -40.51 -16.49
N ILE A 117 33.02 -39.82 -15.84
CA ILE A 117 32.89 -39.81 -14.38
C ILE A 117 31.42 -39.63 -14.00
N ASP A 118 31.00 -40.40 -13.00
CA ASP A 118 29.67 -40.37 -12.38
C ASP A 118 29.82 -40.63 -10.87
N VAL A 119 28.74 -40.54 -10.11
CA VAL A 119 28.78 -40.40 -8.65
C VAL A 119 27.91 -41.40 -7.88
N HIS A 120 28.40 -41.78 -6.70
CA HIS A 120 27.63 -42.52 -5.70
C HIS A 120 27.07 -41.57 -4.63
N TYR A 121 25.79 -41.74 -4.28
CA TYR A 121 25.13 -40.93 -3.25
C TYR A 121 25.01 -41.66 -1.90
N ALA A 122 25.30 -40.96 -0.81
CA ALA A 122 25.10 -41.44 0.57
C ALA A 122 24.33 -40.42 1.42
N PRO A 123 23.73 -40.81 2.56
CA PRO A 123 23.15 -39.85 3.50
C PRO A 123 24.18 -38.83 4.01
N ILE A 124 23.72 -37.62 4.34
CA ILE A 124 24.57 -36.53 4.85
C ILE A 124 25.23 -36.96 6.19
N PRO A 125 26.53 -36.71 6.42
CA PRO A 125 27.19 -37.15 7.65
C PRO A 125 26.68 -36.35 8.86
N THR A 126 26.10 -37.02 9.86
CA THR A 126 25.73 -36.39 11.14
C THR A 126 26.93 -36.38 12.07
N GLY A 127 27.60 -35.23 12.20
CA GLY A 127 28.79 -35.03 13.03
C GLY A 127 28.57 -34.05 14.19
N THR A 128 28.84 -34.54 15.39
CA THR A 128 28.81 -33.96 16.75
C THR A 128 29.58 -32.66 16.96
N GLY A 129 29.06 -31.82 17.87
CA GLY A 129 29.51 -30.45 18.13
C GLY A 129 30.93 -30.25 18.66
N GLY A 130 31.42 -29.04 18.39
CA GLY A 130 32.60 -28.42 18.98
C GLY A 130 32.42 -26.89 18.93
N SER A 131 32.53 -26.27 20.11
CA SER A 131 32.38 -24.84 20.39
C SER A 131 33.57 -24.03 19.89
N GLU A 132 33.33 -22.93 19.16
CA GLU A 132 34.24 -21.78 19.14
C GLU A 132 33.45 -20.46 19.18
N THR A 133 33.75 -19.66 20.20
CA THR A 133 33.26 -18.31 20.44
C THR A 133 34.00 -17.30 19.55
N GLY A 134 33.27 -16.42 18.85
CA GLY A 134 33.85 -15.26 18.18
C GLY A 134 32.77 -14.33 17.67
N SER A 135 32.90 -13.02 17.92
CA SER A 135 31.98 -11.94 17.56
C SER A 135 31.26 -12.20 16.23
N GLY A 136 29.93 -12.07 16.15
CA GLY A 136 29.10 -12.40 14.96
C GLY A 136 29.45 -11.71 13.63
N VAL A 137 30.59 -11.01 13.55
CA VAL A 137 31.20 -10.39 12.38
C VAL A 137 31.76 -11.45 11.43
N GLN A 138 31.35 -11.39 10.16
CA GLN A 138 31.75 -12.29 9.08
C GLN A 138 32.57 -11.53 8.04
N LYS A 139 33.77 -12.02 7.72
CA LYS A 139 34.66 -11.46 6.69
C LYS A 139 34.46 -12.22 5.38
N LEU A 140 34.03 -11.54 4.31
CA LEU A 140 34.12 -12.09 2.95
C LEU A 140 35.48 -11.71 2.34
N PRO A 141 36.14 -12.62 1.59
CA PRO A 141 37.44 -12.34 0.97
C PRO A 141 37.30 -11.24 -0.09
N GLY A 142 38.42 -10.59 -0.44
CA GLY A 142 38.42 -9.57 -1.48
C GLY A 142 38.31 -10.20 -2.86
N GLU A 143 37.26 -9.87 -3.61
CA GLU A 143 37.03 -10.32 -4.98
C GLU A 143 37.58 -9.29 -5.99
N GLY A 144 38.19 -9.79 -7.06
CA GLY A 144 38.99 -9.02 -8.01
C GLY A 144 40.29 -9.75 -8.40
N LEU A 145 41.30 -9.01 -8.85
CA LEU A 145 42.56 -9.59 -9.32
C LEU A 145 43.70 -9.30 -8.34
N VAL A 146 44.57 -10.30 -8.11
CA VAL A 146 45.67 -10.20 -7.15
C VAL A 146 46.77 -9.28 -7.70
N GLY A 147 46.83 -8.05 -7.18
CA GLY A 147 47.87 -7.06 -7.47
C GLY A 147 47.74 -5.83 -6.57
N GLY A 148 48.84 -5.13 -6.29
CA GLY A 148 48.85 -3.93 -5.43
C GLY A 148 49.15 -4.20 -3.94
N THR A 149 49.08 -3.14 -3.13
CA THR A 149 49.27 -3.19 -1.67
C THR A 149 47.97 -3.55 -0.96
N ALA A 150 48.05 -4.44 0.01
CA ALA A 150 46.91 -4.82 0.86
C ALA A 150 46.50 -3.64 1.75
N TRP A 151 45.19 -3.48 1.95
CA TRP A 151 44.60 -2.51 2.86
C TRP A 151 43.42 -3.13 3.61
N ASP A 152 43.17 -2.65 4.82
CA ASP A 152 42.11 -3.15 5.70
C ASP A 152 41.68 -2.01 6.62
N ASP A 153 40.45 -1.52 6.47
CA ASP A 153 39.94 -0.43 7.30
C ASP A 153 39.56 -0.90 8.70
N GLY A 154 39.46 -2.22 8.93
CA GLY A 154 39.05 -2.80 10.21
C GLY A 154 37.58 -3.20 10.27
N SER A 155 37.24 -3.98 11.30
CA SER A 155 35.93 -4.60 11.50
C SER A 155 35.24 -4.19 12.80
N ASP A 156 35.72 -3.11 13.42
CA ASP A 156 35.31 -2.62 14.74
C ASP A 156 34.46 -1.34 14.66
N HIS A 157 33.82 -1.09 13.51
CA HIS A 157 32.93 0.04 13.30
C HIS A 157 31.45 -0.35 13.46
N ASP A 158 30.61 0.63 13.78
CA ASP A 158 29.17 0.48 13.88
C ASP A 158 28.48 0.46 12.50
N GLY A 159 29.05 1.14 11.50
CA GLY A 159 28.50 1.22 10.14
C GLY A 159 29.23 2.22 9.24
N VAL A 160 28.92 2.20 7.95
CA VAL A 160 29.48 3.12 6.93
C VAL A 160 28.57 4.36 6.80
N THR A 161 29.15 5.56 6.79
CA THR A 161 28.43 6.85 6.77
C THR A 161 28.56 7.59 5.43
N ASN A 162 29.69 7.45 4.75
CA ASN A 162 29.88 7.99 3.42
C ASN A 162 30.88 7.15 2.62
N ILE A 163 30.79 7.26 1.30
CA ILE A 163 31.70 6.60 0.35
C ILE A 163 32.13 7.63 -0.67
N TYR A 164 33.44 7.74 -0.89
CA TYR A 164 33.99 8.50 -2.00
C TYR A 164 34.57 7.51 -3.00
N VAL A 165 34.15 7.63 -4.26
CA VAL A 165 34.65 6.80 -5.35
C VAL A 165 35.12 7.70 -6.49
N ALA A 166 36.32 7.46 -6.99
CA ALA A 166 36.78 8.03 -8.25
C ALA A 166 36.97 6.91 -9.28
N SER A 167 36.63 7.18 -10.53
CA SER A 167 36.84 6.24 -11.64
C SER A 167 37.51 6.92 -12.82
N THR A 168 38.29 6.17 -13.59
CA THR A 168 38.75 6.56 -14.93
C THR A 168 38.25 5.55 -15.97
N LEU A 169 38.51 5.82 -17.25
CA LEU A 169 38.27 4.86 -18.34
C LEU A 169 39.02 3.52 -18.17
N LEU A 170 40.00 3.45 -17.27
CA LEU A 170 40.79 2.25 -16.97
C LEU A 170 40.26 1.45 -15.76
N GLY A 171 39.25 1.97 -15.05
CA GLY A 171 38.67 1.33 -13.86
C GLY A 171 38.56 2.25 -12.65
N ILE A 172 38.20 1.69 -11.50
CA ILE A 172 38.05 2.42 -10.25
C ILE A 172 39.41 2.92 -9.79
N LYS A 173 39.55 4.24 -9.76
CA LYS A 173 40.78 4.95 -9.48
C LYS A 173 41.08 4.97 -7.99
N ASN A 174 40.08 5.21 -7.15
CA ASN A 174 40.17 5.05 -5.72
C ASN A 174 38.80 4.84 -5.07
N VAL A 175 38.85 4.36 -3.83
CA VAL A 175 37.72 4.35 -2.88
C VAL A 175 38.19 4.88 -1.53
N MET A 176 37.30 5.56 -0.81
CA MET A 176 37.50 5.99 0.57
C MET A 176 36.18 5.92 1.31
N PHE A 177 36.20 5.49 2.57
CA PHE A 177 34.98 5.26 3.36
C PHE A 177 35.01 6.07 4.65
N GLY A 178 33.87 6.66 5.00
CA GLY A 178 33.60 7.19 6.33
C GLY A 178 32.88 6.14 7.17
N TYR A 179 33.27 6.03 8.43
CA TYR A 179 32.74 5.06 9.36
C TYR A 179 32.22 5.74 10.61
N MET A 180 31.20 5.12 11.20
CA MET A 180 30.73 5.44 12.54
C MET A 180 31.38 4.47 13.53
N LYS A 181 31.99 4.98 14.61
CA LYS A 181 32.49 4.16 15.73
C LYS A 181 32.21 4.84 17.07
N ASP A 182 31.53 4.15 17.98
CA ASP A 182 31.23 4.61 19.34
C ASP A 182 30.58 6.01 19.40
N GLY A 183 29.69 6.33 18.46
CA GLY A 183 29.05 7.65 18.39
C GLY A 183 29.88 8.76 17.71
N GLN A 184 31.13 8.50 17.30
CA GLN A 184 31.99 9.44 16.56
C GLN A 184 32.24 9.06 15.09
N SER A 185 32.13 10.06 14.20
CA SER A 185 32.45 9.89 12.77
C SER A 185 33.97 9.87 12.55
N LYS A 186 34.47 8.82 11.88
CA LYS A 186 35.86 8.63 11.52
C LYS A 186 35.99 8.49 10.01
N GLN A 187 36.86 9.27 9.38
CA GLN A 187 37.17 9.13 7.96
C GLN A 187 38.33 8.16 7.76
N GLY A 188 38.15 7.16 6.89
CA GLY A 188 39.20 6.23 6.48
C GLY A 188 40.21 6.85 5.51
N GLY A 189 41.29 6.11 5.23
CA GLY A 189 42.24 6.47 4.17
C GLY A 189 41.66 6.24 2.78
N HIS A 190 42.28 6.81 1.75
CA HIS A 190 41.96 6.50 0.36
C HIS A 190 42.77 5.30 -0.13
N HIS A 191 42.13 4.43 -0.90
CA HIS A 191 42.71 3.20 -1.44
C HIS A 191 42.71 3.28 -2.97
N GLY A 192 43.87 3.56 -3.57
CA GLY A 192 44.02 3.84 -5.00
C GLY A 192 44.83 5.12 -5.27
N GLY A 193 44.62 5.76 -6.42
CA GLY A 193 45.22 7.06 -6.77
C GLY A 193 44.54 8.28 -6.13
N ASP A 194 44.87 9.50 -6.60
CA ASP A 194 44.47 10.78 -5.98
C ASP A 194 42.94 11.05 -5.99
N PRO A 195 42.32 11.55 -4.89
CA PRO A 195 40.87 11.71 -4.78
C PRO A 195 40.33 12.87 -5.64
N THR A 196 39.47 12.53 -6.61
CA THR A 196 38.56 13.47 -7.28
C THR A 196 37.13 12.96 -7.09
N LYS A 197 36.18 13.86 -6.81
CA LYS A 197 35.04 13.56 -5.92
C LYS A 197 33.76 13.11 -6.64
N GLN A 198 33.28 11.91 -6.31
CA GLN A 198 31.85 11.63 -6.17
C GLN A 198 31.60 11.05 -4.79
N GLU A 199 30.75 11.73 -4.00
CA GLU A 199 30.39 11.35 -2.63
C GLU A 199 29.02 10.69 -2.61
N ILE A 200 28.92 9.56 -1.91
CA ILE A 200 27.68 8.87 -1.60
C ILE A 200 27.48 9.00 -0.09
N VAL A 201 26.44 9.73 0.31
CA VAL A 201 26.06 9.90 1.72
C VAL A 201 25.08 8.79 2.13
N ILE A 202 25.33 8.20 3.30
CA ILE A 202 24.52 7.15 3.91
C ILE A 202 23.93 7.70 5.22
N ASN A 203 22.60 7.74 5.31
CA ASN A 203 21.88 8.28 6.46
C ASN A 203 21.87 7.30 7.65
N HIS A 204 23.02 7.07 8.27
CA HIS A 204 23.20 6.21 9.44
C HIS A 204 22.46 6.77 10.69
N PRO A 205 21.84 5.96 11.57
CA PRO A 205 21.85 4.48 11.59
C PRO A 205 20.78 3.81 10.75
N ASP A 206 19.78 4.57 10.28
CA ASP A 206 18.60 4.01 9.62
C ASP A 206 18.98 3.39 8.26
N GLU A 207 19.87 4.06 7.51
CA GLU A 207 20.45 3.56 6.27
C GLU A 207 21.81 2.89 6.52
N HIS A 208 21.99 1.66 6.04
CA HIS A 208 23.23 0.90 6.13
C HIS A 208 23.47 0.06 4.86
N LEU A 209 24.74 -0.19 4.55
CA LEU A 209 25.12 -1.01 3.39
C LEU A 209 24.78 -2.48 3.61
N VAL A 210 24.16 -3.10 2.61
CA VAL A 210 23.77 -4.52 2.60
C VAL A 210 24.55 -5.32 1.56
N SER A 211 25.02 -4.68 0.48
CA SER A 211 25.90 -5.33 -0.47
C SER A 211 26.84 -4.37 -1.21
N VAL A 212 27.92 -4.94 -1.75
CA VAL A 212 28.78 -4.32 -2.76
C VAL A 212 28.94 -5.27 -3.94
N GLU A 213 28.81 -4.74 -5.16
CA GLU A 213 28.97 -5.45 -6.41
C GLU A 213 30.08 -4.81 -7.22
N GLY A 214 30.85 -5.60 -7.95
CA GLY A 214 31.86 -5.07 -8.87
C GLY A 214 32.05 -5.97 -10.08
N TRP A 215 32.68 -5.40 -11.11
CA TRP A 215 33.01 -6.12 -12.34
C TRP A 215 34.42 -5.81 -12.80
N TYR A 216 35.03 -6.79 -13.46
CA TYR A 216 36.37 -6.71 -14.04
C TYR A 216 36.48 -7.66 -15.23
N GLU A 217 37.41 -7.38 -16.14
CA GLU A 217 37.72 -8.26 -17.28
C GLU A 217 38.93 -9.15 -16.95
N SER A 218 39.05 -10.33 -17.57
CA SER A 218 40.22 -11.22 -17.38
C SER A 218 41.55 -10.60 -17.78
N SER A 219 41.55 -9.66 -18.74
CA SER A 219 42.73 -8.90 -19.17
C SER A 219 42.99 -7.62 -18.37
N SER A 220 42.01 -7.15 -17.60
CA SER A 220 42.19 -5.98 -16.73
C SER A 220 43.10 -6.36 -15.56
N LYS A 221 43.71 -5.38 -14.89
CA LYS A 221 44.41 -5.58 -13.60
C LYS A 221 43.62 -5.03 -12.42
N PHE A 222 42.46 -4.42 -12.66
CA PHE A 222 41.74 -3.57 -11.72
C PHE A 222 40.22 -3.81 -11.81
N ILE A 223 39.49 -3.46 -10.76
CA ILE A 223 38.03 -3.39 -10.78
C ILE A 223 37.62 -2.29 -11.76
N MET A 224 36.85 -2.65 -12.78
CA MET A 224 36.42 -1.74 -13.84
C MET A 224 35.25 -0.87 -13.43
N GLY A 225 34.37 -1.40 -12.59
CA GLY A 225 33.36 -0.62 -11.91
C GLY A 225 32.78 -1.30 -10.69
N ILE A 226 32.10 -0.50 -9.87
CA ILE A 226 31.61 -0.87 -8.55
C ILE A 226 30.24 -0.23 -8.29
N GLN A 227 29.40 -0.93 -7.56
CA GLN A 227 28.07 -0.49 -7.15
C GLN A 227 27.83 -0.91 -5.70
N PHE A 228 27.25 -0.01 -4.91
CA PHE A 228 26.90 -0.27 -3.52
C PHE A 228 25.38 -0.35 -3.38
N LYS A 229 24.88 -1.17 -2.45
CA LYS A 229 23.45 -1.22 -2.10
C LYS A 229 23.27 -1.00 -0.61
N THR A 230 22.34 -0.14 -0.24
CA THR A 230 21.86 0.02 1.14
C THR A 230 20.54 -0.72 1.33
N ASN A 231 20.08 -0.81 2.57
CA ASN A 231 18.73 -1.28 2.90
C ASN A 231 17.61 -0.40 2.32
N TYR A 232 17.92 0.77 1.75
CA TYR A 232 16.94 1.68 1.12
C TYR A 232 17.11 1.84 -0.39
N LYS A 233 18.34 1.80 -0.92
CA LYS A 233 18.61 2.15 -2.32
C LYS A 233 19.80 1.39 -2.91
N ILE A 234 19.81 1.27 -4.23
CA ILE A 234 21.02 0.93 -4.99
C ILE A 234 21.74 2.25 -5.30
N CYS A 235 22.97 2.40 -4.84
CA CYS A 235 23.79 3.57 -5.12
C CYS A 235 24.25 3.57 -6.58
N ALA A 236 24.53 4.76 -7.14
CA ALA A 236 24.98 4.90 -8.53
C ALA A 236 26.19 4.00 -8.82
N SER A 237 26.15 3.28 -9.94
CA SER A 237 27.25 2.46 -10.44
C SER A 237 28.38 3.35 -10.94
N MET A 238 29.57 3.17 -10.40
CA MET A 238 30.77 3.97 -10.72
C MET A 238 31.72 3.13 -11.59
N GLY A 239 32.42 3.75 -12.54
CA GLY A 239 33.35 3.06 -13.44
C GLY A 239 32.82 2.81 -14.85
N TYR A 240 33.65 2.17 -15.67
CA TYR A 240 33.39 1.92 -17.09
C TYR A 240 32.97 0.46 -17.30
N ARG A 241 32.02 0.22 -18.21
CA ARG A 241 31.56 -1.12 -18.60
C ARG A 241 31.73 -1.27 -20.11
N TYR A 242 32.59 -2.19 -20.54
CA TYR A 242 32.89 -2.40 -21.95
C TYR A 242 31.86 -3.37 -22.54
N GLU A 243 30.95 -2.88 -23.38
CA GLU A 243 29.99 -3.76 -24.06
C GLU A 243 30.69 -4.55 -25.18
N GLY A 244 31.05 -5.80 -24.88
CA GLY A 244 31.66 -6.74 -25.83
C GLY A 244 32.74 -7.66 -25.26
N GLY A 245 33.15 -7.48 -24.00
CA GLY A 245 34.14 -8.32 -23.30
C GLY A 245 33.53 -9.39 -22.38
N ASN A 246 34.34 -10.38 -22.00
CA ASN A 246 33.99 -11.35 -20.95
C ASN A 246 34.11 -10.68 -19.57
N ASP A 247 33.07 -9.95 -19.15
CA ASP A 247 33.01 -9.31 -17.84
C ASP A 247 32.75 -10.35 -16.72
N TYR A 248 33.66 -10.45 -15.76
CA TYR A 248 33.46 -11.19 -14.51
C TYR A 248 32.78 -10.26 -13.49
N LYS A 249 31.68 -10.71 -12.89
CA LYS A 249 30.93 -9.98 -11.86
C LYS A 249 31.03 -10.68 -10.52
N PHE A 250 31.22 -9.92 -9.44
CA PHE A 250 31.12 -10.41 -8.07
C PHE A 250 30.08 -9.64 -7.26
N THR A 251 29.59 -10.26 -6.19
CA THR A 251 28.64 -9.67 -5.25
C THR A 251 28.99 -10.13 -3.84
N HIS A 252 29.24 -9.17 -2.96
CA HIS A 252 29.36 -9.40 -1.53
C HIS A 252 28.06 -9.00 -0.85
N GLN A 253 27.32 -10.00 -0.39
CA GLN A 253 26.09 -9.84 0.38
C GLN A 253 25.99 -10.97 1.39
N VAL A 254 25.54 -10.66 2.60
CA VAL A 254 25.23 -11.66 3.62
C VAL A 254 23.84 -11.36 4.16
N GLN A 255 22.97 -12.36 4.15
CA GLN A 255 21.60 -12.22 4.64
C GLN A 255 21.58 -11.79 6.12
N ASP A 256 20.68 -10.85 6.46
CA ASP A 256 20.45 -10.32 7.81
C ASP A 256 21.67 -9.65 8.49
N LYS A 257 22.65 -9.21 7.69
CA LYS A 257 23.84 -8.48 8.18
C LYS A 257 24.08 -7.20 7.39
N LYS A 258 24.66 -6.21 8.07
CA LYS A 258 25.11 -4.95 7.46
C LYS A 258 26.63 -4.96 7.26
N ILE A 259 27.11 -4.25 6.24
CA ILE A 259 28.53 -4.01 6.03
C ILE A 259 29.01 -2.95 7.02
N ILE A 260 30.08 -3.26 7.75
CA ILE A 260 30.69 -2.38 8.75
C ILE A 260 32.15 -2.03 8.46
N GLY A 261 32.74 -2.58 7.40
CA GLY A 261 34.13 -2.34 7.04
C GLY A 261 34.49 -2.96 5.70
N PHE A 262 35.56 -2.46 5.10
CA PHE A 262 36.10 -2.99 3.85
C PHE A 262 37.59 -3.32 3.98
N HIS A 263 38.04 -4.26 3.17
CA HIS A 263 39.46 -4.61 3.00
C HIS A 263 39.71 -4.99 1.54
N GLY A 264 40.96 -5.07 1.11
CA GLY A 264 41.25 -5.46 -0.26
C GLY A 264 42.69 -5.20 -0.66
N PHE A 265 42.90 -5.08 -1.98
CA PHE A 265 44.19 -4.70 -2.55
C PHE A 265 43.99 -3.51 -3.48
N ALA A 266 44.91 -2.55 -3.43
CA ALA A 266 44.89 -1.39 -4.29
C ALA A 266 46.31 -1.00 -4.71
N SER A 267 46.45 -0.45 -5.90
CA SER A 267 47.67 0.14 -6.43
C SER A 267 47.37 1.58 -6.84
N ASN A 268 47.68 1.98 -8.07
CA ASN A 268 47.20 3.27 -8.62
C ASN A 268 45.68 3.24 -8.93
N HIS A 269 45.05 2.07 -8.79
CA HIS A 269 43.64 1.74 -9.01
C HIS A 269 43.22 0.63 -8.03
N LEU A 270 41.92 0.44 -7.84
CA LEU A 270 41.39 -0.61 -6.96
C LEU A 270 41.53 -1.98 -7.62
N ASN A 271 42.26 -2.92 -7.00
CA ASN A 271 42.53 -4.24 -7.56
C ASN A 271 41.52 -5.30 -7.08
N SER A 272 41.14 -5.26 -5.80
CA SER A 272 40.09 -6.09 -5.22
C SER A 272 39.45 -5.41 -4.02
N ILE A 273 38.23 -5.83 -3.67
CA ILE A 273 37.50 -5.35 -2.50
C ILE A 273 36.75 -6.50 -1.84
N GLY A 274 36.81 -6.57 -0.53
CA GLY A 274 36.07 -7.47 0.35
C GLY A 274 35.43 -6.68 1.49
N ALA A 275 34.54 -7.32 2.24
CA ALA A 275 33.72 -6.63 3.24
C ALA A 275 33.58 -7.42 4.55
N TYR A 276 33.44 -6.68 5.66
CA TYR A 276 33.07 -7.18 6.97
C TYR A 276 31.58 -6.97 7.23
N PHE A 277 30.90 -8.03 7.67
CA PHE A 277 29.45 -8.04 7.90
C PHE A 277 29.14 -8.28 9.37
N ALA A 278 28.38 -7.39 10.01
CA ALA A 278 27.92 -7.57 11.38
C ALA A 278 26.40 -7.80 11.45
N PRO A 279 25.90 -8.54 12.45
CA PRO A 279 24.47 -8.65 12.70
C PRO A 279 23.84 -7.29 12.95
N LEU A 280 22.58 -7.12 12.55
CA LEU A 280 21.81 -5.93 12.89
C LEU A 280 21.62 -5.88 14.42
N SER A 281 22.27 -4.93 15.09
CA SER A 281 22.16 -4.77 16.55
C SER A 281 20.70 -4.55 16.95
N SER A 282 20.20 -5.40 17.87
CA SER A 282 18.83 -5.37 18.36
C SER A 282 18.58 -4.19 19.30
N THR A 283 18.54 -2.98 18.77
CA THR A 283 17.94 -1.82 19.41
C THR A 283 17.40 -0.90 18.32
N THR A 284 16.13 -1.09 17.98
CA THR A 284 15.09 -0.11 17.58
C THR A 284 14.03 -0.91 16.84
N THR A 285 13.16 -1.58 17.59
CA THR A 285 11.94 -2.17 17.04
C THR A 285 10.91 -1.06 16.84
N LEU A 286 10.82 -0.54 15.62
CA LEU A 286 9.57 -0.08 15.02
C LEU A 286 9.25 -1.04 13.86
N PRO A 287 7.96 -1.17 13.47
CA PRO A 287 7.50 -2.32 12.69
C PRO A 287 8.21 -2.41 11.35
N ILE A 288 8.79 -3.58 11.09
CA ILE A 288 9.18 -4.01 9.76
C ILE A 288 7.92 -3.94 8.90
N GLY A 289 7.90 -2.98 7.98
CA GLY A 289 6.94 -2.96 6.88
C GLY A 289 7.10 -4.24 6.09
N THR A 290 6.08 -5.08 6.11
CA THR A 290 5.98 -6.28 5.26
C THR A 290 5.72 -5.88 3.82
N GLY A 291 6.74 -5.38 3.13
CA GLY A 291 6.78 -5.26 1.67
C GLY A 291 7.75 -6.29 1.10
N GLY A 292 7.27 -7.49 0.75
CA GLY A 292 8.14 -8.50 0.13
C GLY A 292 7.61 -9.93 -0.01
N SER A 293 6.36 -10.16 -0.43
CA SER A 293 5.96 -11.43 -1.06
C SER A 293 4.70 -11.36 -1.96
N GLY A 294 4.23 -10.15 -2.31
CA GLY A 294 2.92 -9.96 -2.97
C GLY A 294 2.90 -9.89 -4.51
N ALA A 295 4.06 -9.94 -5.19
CA ALA A 295 4.14 -9.76 -6.63
C ALA A 295 3.76 -11.04 -7.40
N GLN A 296 2.71 -10.97 -8.21
CA GLN A 296 2.25 -12.06 -9.07
C GLN A 296 3.09 -12.11 -10.35
N LYS A 297 3.88 -13.18 -10.55
CA LYS A 297 4.64 -13.44 -11.79
C LYS A 297 3.72 -14.07 -12.84
N LEU A 298 3.60 -13.46 -14.02
CA LEU A 298 2.93 -14.05 -15.18
C LEU A 298 3.98 -14.57 -16.18
N GLY A 299 3.80 -15.79 -16.66
CA GLY A 299 4.76 -16.47 -17.53
C GLY A 299 5.00 -15.75 -18.86
N ALA A 300 6.24 -15.86 -19.38
CA ALA A 300 6.63 -15.19 -20.61
C ALA A 300 5.82 -15.71 -21.82
N GLN A 301 5.33 -14.79 -22.64
CA GLN A 301 4.58 -15.03 -23.87
C GLN A 301 5.51 -14.85 -25.07
N GLY A 302 5.47 -15.79 -26.01
CA GLY A 302 6.42 -15.90 -27.12
C GLY A 302 6.98 -17.32 -27.21
N VAL A 303 8.23 -17.45 -27.64
CA VAL A 303 8.93 -18.74 -27.66
C VAL A 303 10.17 -18.75 -26.77
N THR A 304 10.57 -19.95 -26.32
CA THR A 304 11.82 -20.20 -25.62
C THR A 304 12.97 -20.30 -26.63
N GLY A 305 13.54 -19.15 -27.01
CA GLY A 305 14.75 -19.06 -27.81
C GLY A 305 15.64 -17.94 -27.26
N GLY A 306 16.97 -18.12 -27.28
CA GLY A 306 17.92 -17.14 -26.74
C GLY A 306 18.20 -17.27 -25.24
N SER A 307 18.88 -16.26 -24.69
CA SER A 307 19.27 -16.18 -23.27
C SER A 307 18.12 -15.68 -22.41
N ALA A 308 17.95 -16.28 -21.24
CA ALA A 308 16.95 -15.83 -20.27
C ALA A 308 17.40 -14.53 -19.59
N TRP A 309 16.44 -13.65 -19.29
CA TRP A 309 16.65 -12.41 -18.55
C TRP A 309 15.49 -12.16 -17.58
N ASP A 310 15.76 -11.50 -16.45
CA ASP A 310 14.79 -11.22 -15.39
C ASP A 310 15.21 -9.96 -14.62
N ASP A 311 14.41 -8.90 -14.70
CA ASP A 311 14.67 -7.62 -14.02
C ASP A 311 14.29 -7.66 -12.53
N GLY A 312 13.55 -8.69 -12.09
CA GLY A 312 13.07 -8.83 -10.72
C GLY A 312 11.72 -8.16 -10.42
N SER A 313 11.26 -8.31 -9.17
CA SER A 313 9.91 -7.90 -8.72
C SER A 313 9.91 -6.91 -7.54
N TYR A 314 11.06 -6.27 -7.29
CA TYR A 314 11.28 -5.35 -6.17
C TYR A 314 11.18 -3.87 -6.58
N HIS A 315 10.89 -3.60 -7.85
CA HIS A 315 10.72 -2.25 -8.37
C HIS A 315 9.37 -1.68 -7.97
N ASP A 316 9.29 -0.36 -7.80
CA ASP A 316 8.01 0.32 -7.57
C ASP A 316 7.26 0.60 -8.89
N GLY A 317 7.98 0.80 -10.00
CA GLY A 317 7.38 0.88 -11.33
C GLY A 317 8.34 1.34 -12.43
N VAL A 318 7.85 1.27 -13.67
CA VAL A 318 8.62 1.49 -14.90
C VAL A 318 8.51 2.96 -15.32
N THR A 319 9.64 3.64 -15.54
CA THR A 319 9.70 5.07 -15.89
C THR A 319 9.90 5.32 -17.38
N LYS A 320 10.53 4.38 -18.10
CA LYS A 320 10.75 4.51 -19.54
C LYS A 320 10.93 3.14 -20.20
N ILE A 321 10.45 3.02 -21.43
CA ILE A 321 10.66 1.85 -22.28
C ILE A 321 11.28 2.33 -23.59
N VAL A 322 12.31 1.63 -24.06
CA VAL A 322 12.91 1.86 -25.37
C VAL A 322 12.75 0.59 -26.18
N VAL A 323 12.06 0.67 -27.30
CA VAL A 323 11.81 -0.47 -28.19
C VAL A 323 12.45 -0.15 -29.52
N ARG A 324 13.25 -1.08 -30.04
CA ARG A 324 13.78 -0.98 -31.40
C ARG A 324 13.26 -2.10 -32.27
N THR A 325 12.91 -1.76 -33.50
CA THR A 325 12.41 -2.72 -34.50
C THR A 325 13.28 -2.73 -35.74
N CYS A 326 13.44 -3.91 -36.34
CA CYS A 326 14.00 -4.09 -37.67
C CYS A 326 12.92 -4.59 -38.64
N THR A 327 13.30 -4.93 -39.88
CA THR A 327 12.37 -5.48 -40.89
C THR A 327 11.75 -6.82 -40.51
N LEU A 328 12.32 -7.54 -39.52
CA LEU A 328 11.83 -8.84 -39.07
C LEU A 328 10.92 -8.73 -37.83
N GLY A 329 11.19 -7.84 -36.87
CA GLY A 329 10.42 -7.74 -35.63
C GLY A 329 11.05 -6.84 -34.57
N VAL A 330 10.69 -7.05 -33.29
CA VAL A 330 11.27 -6.34 -32.15
C VAL A 330 12.67 -6.87 -31.88
N GLN A 331 13.67 -6.00 -32.09
CA GLN A 331 15.09 -6.36 -31.99
C GLN A 331 15.61 -6.30 -30.56
N PHE A 332 15.29 -5.22 -29.85
CA PHE A 332 15.53 -5.14 -28.42
C PHE A 332 14.44 -4.33 -27.71
N VAL A 333 14.32 -4.58 -26.41
CA VAL A 333 13.56 -3.75 -25.47
C VAL A 333 14.44 -3.37 -24.28
N ASN A 334 14.33 -2.14 -23.79
CA ASN A 334 15.01 -1.71 -22.57
C ASN A 334 14.00 -1.02 -21.64
N PHE A 335 13.97 -1.45 -20.37
CA PHE A 335 13.09 -0.91 -19.32
C PHE A 335 13.92 -0.14 -18.29
N PHE A 336 13.50 1.09 -17.99
CA PHE A 336 14.06 1.92 -16.93
C PHE A 336 13.07 1.99 -15.76
N TYR A 337 13.59 2.05 -14.55
CA TYR A 337 12.82 2.10 -13.30
C TYR A 337 13.26 3.32 -12.47
N ASP A 338 12.48 3.69 -11.46
CA ASP A 338 12.64 4.94 -10.68
C ASP A 338 14.01 5.12 -10.00
N ASN A 339 14.80 4.04 -9.87
CA ASN A 339 16.14 4.04 -9.29
C ASN A 339 17.20 3.25 -10.10
N ASP A 340 16.91 2.90 -11.38
CA ASP A 340 17.80 2.07 -12.21
C ASP A 340 18.10 2.69 -13.58
N ILE A 341 19.30 2.43 -14.10
CA ILE A 341 19.79 2.89 -15.42
C ILE A 341 19.26 2.09 -16.63
N GLY A 342 18.30 1.19 -16.40
CA GLY A 342 17.65 0.36 -17.40
C GLY A 342 18.53 -0.74 -18.02
N ALA A 343 17.93 -1.89 -18.36
CA ALA A 343 18.61 -3.05 -18.93
C ALA A 343 18.16 -3.30 -20.38
N VAL A 344 19.11 -3.46 -21.31
CA VAL A 344 18.84 -3.79 -22.71
C VAL A 344 18.68 -5.30 -22.88
N HIS A 345 17.54 -5.72 -23.45
CA HIS A 345 17.19 -7.11 -23.70
C HIS A 345 17.02 -7.35 -25.21
N GLY A 346 18.03 -7.92 -25.86
CA GLY A 346 18.15 -8.14 -27.32
C GLY A 346 19.44 -7.54 -27.90
N ALA A 347 19.70 -7.72 -29.20
CA ALA A 347 20.95 -7.26 -29.84
C ALA A 347 20.85 -5.80 -30.38
N PRO A 348 21.77 -4.88 -30.03
CA PRO A 348 21.78 -3.50 -30.54
C PRO A 348 22.42 -3.36 -31.95
N GLY A 349 22.18 -4.31 -32.86
CA GLY A 349 22.92 -4.44 -34.12
C GLY A 349 22.12 -4.22 -35.40
N ASP A 350 22.12 -2.98 -35.91
CA ASP A 350 21.94 -2.53 -37.31
C ASP A 350 21.50 -1.05 -37.24
N PRO A 351 22.24 -0.06 -37.78
CA PRO A 351 21.88 1.36 -37.72
C PRO A 351 20.58 1.73 -38.47
N THR A 352 19.97 0.83 -39.23
CA THR A 352 18.80 1.12 -40.09
C THR A 352 17.42 0.97 -39.42
N GLY A 353 17.32 0.39 -38.22
CA GLY A 353 16.05 0.16 -37.51
C GLY A 353 15.48 1.38 -36.77
N SER A 354 14.15 1.48 -36.68
CA SER A 354 13.41 2.55 -35.98
C SER A 354 13.37 2.32 -34.46
N THR A 355 13.64 3.37 -33.68
CA THR A 355 13.64 3.33 -32.21
C THR A 355 12.51 4.19 -31.66
N GLN A 356 11.70 3.61 -30.78
CA GLN A 356 10.58 4.27 -30.13
C GLN A 356 10.83 4.38 -28.62
N HIS A 357 10.58 5.57 -28.07
CA HIS A 357 10.69 5.84 -26.65
C HIS A 357 9.30 6.03 -26.05
N ILE A 358 8.99 5.26 -25.02
CA ILE A 358 7.76 5.37 -24.24
C ILE A 358 8.17 5.87 -22.86
N VAL A 359 7.85 7.12 -22.55
CA VAL A 359 8.07 7.68 -21.21
C VAL A 359 6.83 7.44 -20.37
N ILE A 360 7.03 6.93 -19.17
CA ILE A 360 6.00 6.58 -18.20
C ILE A 360 6.25 7.42 -16.96
N ASN A 361 5.30 8.28 -16.64
CA ASN A 361 5.41 9.21 -15.52
C ASN A 361 5.12 8.53 -14.17
N HIS A 362 5.98 7.60 -13.74
CA HIS A 362 5.89 6.91 -12.44
C HIS A 362 5.98 7.93 -11.28
N PRO A 363 5.25 7.76 -10.15
CA PRO A 363 4.32 6.66 -9.83
C PRO A 363 2.91 6.81 -10.41
N ASP A 364 2.57 8.00 -10.88
CA ASP A 364 1.22 8.40 -11.30
C ASP A 364 0.75 7.68 -12.57
N GLU A 365 1.68 7.42 -13.47
CA GLU A 365 1.52 6.58 -14.64
C GLU A 365 2.25 5.26 -14.41
N HIS A 366 1.54 4.14 -14.52
CA HIS A 366 2.12 2.81 -14.37
C HIS A 366 1.56 1.86 -15.42
N LEU A 367 2.37 0.89 -15.83
CA LEU A 367 1.95 -0.13 -16.79
C LEU A 367 0.87 -1.01 -16.19
N VAL A 368 -0.18 -1.28 -16.96
CA VAL A 368 -1.30 -2.15 -16.56
C VAL A 368 -1.43 -3.35 -17.49
N SER A 369 -1.02 -3.22 -18.75
CA SER A 369 -0.96 -4.36 -19.66
C SER A 369 0.08 -4.20 -20.78
N ILE A 370 0.46 -5.34 -21.34
CA ILE A 370 1.23 -5.44 -22.58
C ILE A 370 0.43 -6.29 -23.56
N GLU A 371 0.36 -5.84 -24.79
CA GLU A 371 -0.18 -6.60 -25.91
C GLU A 371 0.91 -6.76 -26.95
N GLY A 372 0.97 -7.93 -27.58
CA GLY A 372 1.93 -8.14 -28.64
C GLY A 372 1.56 -9.29 -29.55
N TRP A 373 2.39 -9.45 -30.57
CA TRP A 373 2.27 -10.48 -31.58
C TRP A 373 3.61 -11.17 -31.72
N TYR A 374 3.62 -12.50 -31.76
CA TYR A 374 4.82 -13.27 -32.06
C TYR A 374 4.58 -14.26 -33.21
N ILE A 375 5.63 -14.48 -33.99
CA ILE A 375 5.67 -15.44 -35.10
C ILE A 375 6.89 -16.32 -34.94
N SER A 376 6.76 -17.61 -35.26
CA SER A 376 7.82 -18.63 -35.27
C SER A 376 8.81 -18.56 -34.10
N ASN A 377 9.79 -17.64 -34.14
CA ASN A 377 10.87 -17.53 -33.16
C ASN A 377 11.03 -16.16 -32.45
N TYR A 378 10.20 -15.14 -32.70
CA TYR A 378 10.38 -13.80 -32.07
C TYR A 378 9.07 -12.98 -31.99
N ILE A 379 9.07 -11.94 -31.14
CA ILE A 379 8.00 -10.94 -31.02
C ILE A 379 8.10 -9.99 -32.22
N SER A 380 7.09 -10.00 -33.09
CA SER A 380 7.05 -9.17 -34.31
C SER A 380 6.55 -7.76 -34.04
N GLY A 381 5.74 -7.57 -33.00
CA GLY A 381 5.28 -6.26 -32.55
C GLY A 381 4.73 -6.26 -31.13
N ILE A 382 4.77 -5.09 -30.50
CA ILE A 382 4.41 -4.91 -29.09
C ILE A 382 3.78 -3.53 -28.85
N ARG A 383 2.87 -3.46 -27.90
CA ARG A 383 2.19 -2.25 -27.44
C ARG A 383 2.02 -2.28 -25.93
N PHE A 384 2.23 -1.14 -25.31
CA PHE A 384 2.19 -0.98 -23.86
C PHE A 384 1.01 -0.11 -23.46
N LYS A 385 0.27 -0.52 -22.43
CA LYS A 385 -0.86 0.22 -21.88
C LYS A 385 -0.57 0.59 -20.44
N THR A 386 -0.73 1.86 -20.12
CA THR A 386 -0.69 2.39 -18.75
C THR A 386 -2.10 2.68 -18.26
N ASN A 387 -2.23 3.02 -16.98
CA ASN A 387 -3.47 3.54 -16.40
C ASN A 387 -3.92 4.87 -17.04
N GLN A 388 -3.07 5.55 -17.82
CA GLN A 388 -3.39 6.85 -18.43
C GLN A 388 -3.44 6.82 -19.96
N LYS A 389 -2.60 6.02 -20.63
CA LYS A 389 -2.48 6.03 -22.11
C LYS A 389 -2.09 4.66 -22.67
N THR A 390 -2.27 4.50 -23.97
CA THR A 390 -1.78 3.33 -24.71
C THR A 390 -0.75 3.80 -25.74
N SER A 391 0.41 3.16 -25.79
CA SER A 391 1.42 3.46 -26.82
C SER A 391 0.89 3.14 -28.21
N VAL A 392 1.51 3.70 -29.25
CA VAL A 392 1.34 3.17 -30.61
C VAL A 392 1.80 1.72 -30.66
N TYR A 393 1.31 0.96 -31.63
CA TYR A 393 1.81 -0.39 -31.88
C TYR A 393 3.19 -0.31 -32.52
N ILE A 394 4.19 -0.98 -31.93
CA ILE A 394 5.60 -0.88 -32.33
C ILE A 394 6.02 -2.23 -32.93
N GLY A 395 6.31 -2.25 -34.23
CA GLY A 395 6.64 -3.45 -34.99
C GLY A 395 5.57 -3.76 -36.05
N TYR A 396 5.55 -5.00 -36.54
CA TYR A 396 4.64 -5.44 -37.61
C TYR A 396 3.48 -6.27 -37.06
N GLU A 397 2.25 -5.86 -37.41
CA GLU A 397 1.05 -6.70 -37.33
C GLU A 397 1.01 -7.58 -38.58
N TYR A 398 1.24 -8.88 -38.41
CA TYR A 398 1.21 -9.81 -39.53
C TYR A 398 -0.24 -10.24 -39.78
N THR A 399 -0.81 -9.97 -40.96
CA THR A 399 -2.18 -10.39 -41.33
C THR A 399 -2.30 -11.89 -41.65
N GLY A 400 -1.41 -12.72 -41.07
CA GLY A 400 -1.25 -14.15 -41.33
C GLY A 400 -1.02 -14.98 -40.05
N SER A 401 -0.16 -16.01 -40.10
CA SER A 401 -0.03 -17.09 -39.11
C SER A 401 0.78 -16.79 -37.84
N GLY A 402 0.43 -15.76 -37.06
CA GLY A 402 1.03 -15.54 -35.73
C GLY A 402 0.02 -15.49 -34.59
N THR A 403 0.55 -15.38 -33.37
CA THR A 403 -0.25 -15.47 -32.13
C THR A 403 -0.24 -14.13 -31.39
N ILE A 404 -1.43 -13.64 -31.05
CA ILE A 404 -1.63 -12.48 -30.17
C ILE A 404 -1.48 -12.93 -28.72
N PHE A 405 -0.80 -12.12 -27.91
CA PHE A 405 -0.80 -12.28 -26.47
C PHE A 405 -1.14 -10.98 -25.75
N THR A 406 -1.69 -11.12 -24.55
CA THR A 406 -1.93 -10.03 -23.62
C THR A 406 -1.45 -10.44 -22.23
N LEU A 407 -0.57 -9.64 -21.64
CA LEU A 407 -0.16 -9.73 -20.25
C LEU A 407 -0.95 -8.68 -19.46
N GLN A 408 -1.92 -9.11 -18.68
CA GLN A 408 -2.72 -8.22 -17.83
C GLN A 408 -3.22 -8.96 -16.59
N VAL A 409 -3.26 -8.27 -15.46
CA VAL A 409 -3.97 -8.71 -14.25
C VAL A 409 -4.86 -7.57 -13.78
N LYS A 410 -6.14 -7.87 -13.53
CA LYS A 410 -7.12 -6.87 -13.09
C LYS A 410 -6.68 -6.22 -11.77
N ASP A 411 -6.80 -4.90 -11.69
CA ASP A 411 -6.51 -4.07 -10.51
C ASP A 411 -5.04 -4.12 -10.02
N LYS A 412 -4.10 -4.47 -10.90
CA LYS A 412 -2.66 -4.54 -10.60
C LYS A 412 -1.82 -3.74 -11.61
N LYS A 413 -0.72 -3.16 -11.13
CA LYS A 413 0.33 -2.54 -11.96
C LYS A 413 1.46 -3.52 -12.25
N ILE A 414 2.11 -3.38 -13.40
CA ILE A 414 3.33 -4.09 -13.77
C ILE A 414 4.52 -3.33 -13.19
N ILE A 415 5.38 -4.05 -12.49
CA ILE A 415 6.58 -3.49 -11.83
C ILE A 415 7.89 -4.04 -12.36
N GLY A 416 7.90 -5.16 -13.08
CA GLY A 416 9.13 -5.71 -13.64
C GLY A 416 8.86 -6.72 -14.73
N PHE A 417 9.92 -7.10 -15.44
CA PHE A 417 9.85 -7.96 -16.62
C PHE A 417 10.82 -9.13 -16.55
N HIS A 418 10.50 -10.19 -17.28
CA HIS A 418 11.38 -11.33 -17.51
C HIS A 418 11.09 -11.93 -18.89
N GLY A 419 11.99 -12.73 -19.45
CA GLY A 419 11.77 -13.32 -20.75
C GLY A 419 13.00 -14.00 -21.33
N PHE A 420 12.99 -14.16 -22.65
CA PHE A 420 14.12 -14.70 -23.42
C PHE A 420 14.42 -13.79 -24.61
N ALA A 421 15.71 -13.57 -24.88
CA ALA A 421 16.18 -12.75 -26.00
C ALA A 421 17.44 -13.33 -26.65
N SER A 422 17.51 -13.23 -27.98
CA SER A 422 18.69 -13.52 -28.80
C SER A 422 19.04 -12.28 -29.62
N ASP A 423 19.22 -12.42 -30.93
CA ASP A 423 19.32 -11.29 -31.85
C ASP A 423 18.00 -10.49 -31.97
N HIS A 424 16.91 -11.03 -31.41
CA HIS A 424 15.58 -10.43 -31.30
C HIS A 424 14.95 -10.73 -29.92
N LEU A 425 13.88 -10.02 -29.57
CA LEU A 425 13.08 -10.34 -28.39
C LEU A 425 12.25 -11.60 -28.65
N ASN A 426 12.53 -12.72 -27.99
CA ASN A 426 11.86 -14.00 -28.24
C ASN A 426 10.58 -14.18 -27.43
N SER A 427 10.60 -13.75 -26.17
CA SER A 427 9.43 -13.76 -25.30
C SER A 427 9.51 -12.71 -24.19
N ILE A 428 8.36 -12.33 -23.63
CA ILE A 428 8.24 -11.36 -22.54
C ILE A 428 7.15 -11.79 -21.54
N GLY A 429 7.45 -11.69 -20.26
CA GLY A 429 6.58 -11.90 -19.10
C GLY A 429 6.73 -10.75 -18.12
N ALA A 430 5.83 -10.68 -17.13
CA ALA A 430 5.73 -9.51 -16.24
C ALA A 430 5.41 -9.88 -14.79
N TYR A 431 5.82 -9.02 -13.85
CA TYR A 431 5.48 -9.07 -12.44
C TYR A 431 4.42 -8.02 -12.10
N PHE A 432 3.37 -8.42 -11.37
CA PHE A 432 2.20 -7.58 -11.05
C PHE A 432 2.01 -7.39 -9.55
N VAL A 433 1.74 -6.17 -9.09
CA VAL A 433 1.36 -5.86 -7.70
C VAL A 433 0.06 -5.07 -7.62
N PRO A 434 -0.74 -5.22 -6.55
CA PRO A 434 -1.91 -4.38 -6.32
C PRO A 434 -1.54 -2.90 -6.33
N VAL A 435 -2.37 -2.06 -6.94
CA VAL A 435 -2.20 -0.61 -6.88
C VAL A 435 -2.64 -0.16 -5.48
N LEU A 436 -1.67 0.06 -4.58
CA LEU A 436 -1.92 0.75 -3.31
C LEU A 436 -2.30 2.19 -3.63
N SER A 437 -3.44 2.65 -3.14
CA SER A 437 -3.97 3.99 -3.41
C SER A 437 -3.16 5.06 -2.69
N THR A 438 -2.02 5.42 -3.25
CA THR A 438 -1.40 6.76 -3.17
C THR A 438 -1.83 7.52 -4.42
N PRO A 439 -2.82 8.42 -4.34
CA PRO A 439 -3.25 9.21 -5.48
C PRO A 439 -2.46 10.52 -5.51
N THR A 440 -1.50 10.62 -6.41
CA THR A 440 -1.16 11.85 -7.14
C THR A 440 -1.49 11.57 -8.60
N LEU A 441 -2.19 12.48 -9.29
CA LEU A 441 -2.55 12.41 -10.72
C LEU A 441 -3.43 13.63 -11.08
N PRO A 442 -3.42 14.19 -12.31
CA PRO A 442 -2.45 14.12 -13.41
C PRO A 442 -1.94 15.51 -13.86
N ILE A 443 -0.77 15.56 -14.49
CA ILE A 443 -0.35 16.68 -15.36
C ILE A 443 -0.43 16.24 -16.83
N VAL A 444 -1.23 16.94 -17.61
CA VAL A 444 -1.04 17.03 -19.06
C VAL A 444 0.10 18.03 -19.28
N LEU A 445 1.30 17.57 -19.68
CA LEU A 445 2.34 18.48 -20.16
C LEU A 445 2.42 18.43 -21.70
N PRO A 446 2.19 19.56 -22.37
CA PRO A 446 2.40 19.76 -23.79
C PRO A 446 3.89 19.86 -24.14
N LYS A 447 4.22 19.77 -25.43
CA LYS A 447 5.58 19.89 -25.99
C LYS A 447 6.33 21.12 -25.42
N ARG A 448 7.56 20.90 -24.93
CA ARG A 448 8.44 21.87 -24.24
C ARG A 448 8.61 23.20 -24.97
N PHE A 449 7.99 24.27 -24.44
CA PHE A 449 8.37 25.67 -24.65
C PHE A 449 8.24 26.43 -23.33
N GLY A 450 9.24 27.25 -22.98
CA GLY A 450 9.33 28.00 -21.71
C GLY A 450 10.37 27.44 -20.73
N ALA A 451 10.87 28.29 -19.82
CA ALA A 451 11.73 27.88 -18.71
C ALA A 451 10.90 27.15 -17.65
N VAL A 452 11.45 26.06 -17.11
CA VAL A 452 10.85 25.33 -15.98
C VAL A 452 11.10 26.14 -14.71
N TRP A 453 10.08 26.27 -13.88
CA TRP A 453 10.17 26.90 -12.58
C TRP A 453 9.47 26.05 -11.53
N ASP A 454 9.96 26.16 -10.30
CA ASP A 454 9.49 25.40 -9.15
C ASP A 454 9.76 26.22 -7.89
N ASP A 455 8.70 26.62 -7.17
CA ASP A 455 8.81 27.35 -5.91
C ASP A 455 9.04 26.41 -4.70
N GLY A 456 8.89 25.10 -4.89
CA GLY A 456 8.93 24.10 -3.83
C GLY A 456 7.63 24.03 -3.02
N THR A 457 7.64 23.24 -1.95
CA THR A 457 6.51 23.11 -1.01
C THR A 457 6.72 23.97 0.22
N HIS A 458 5.68 24.71 0.62
CA HIS A 458 5.66 25.56 1.81
C HIS A 458 4.57 25.13 2.81
N ASP A 459 4.50 25.77 3.98
CA ASP A 459 3.42 25.46 4.94
C ASP A 459 2.08 26.01 4.44
N LYS A 460 2.06 27.14 3.72
CA LYS A 460 0.83 27.76 3.23
C LYS A 460 1.06 28.82 2.16
N VAL A 461 0.13 28.96 1.21
CA VAL A 461 0.06 30.12 0.29
C VAL A 461 -0.63 31.31 0.98
N LYS A 462 0.03 32.46 1.01
CA LYS A 462 -0.46 33.70 1.62
C LYS A 462 -1.09 34.64 0.58
N LYS A 463 -0.37 34.91 -0.51
CA LYS A 463 -0.83 35.79 -1.58
C LYS A 463 -0.50 35.23 -2.95
N ILE A 464 -1.33 35.56 -3.93
CA ILE A 464 -1.14 35.22 -5.35
C ILE A 464 -1.24 36.50 -6.16
N PHE A 465 -0.29 36.72 -7.06
CA PHE A 465 -0.30 37.78 -8.05
C PHE A 465 -0.47 37.14 -9.42
N ILE A 466 -1.39 37.66 -10.22
CA ILE A 466 -1.68 37.17 -11.57
C ILE A 466 -1.62 38.35 -12.54
N GLY A 467 -0.73 38.28 -13.52
CA GLY A 467 -0.66 39.23 -14.63
C GLY A 467 -1.42 38.71 -15.85
N LEU A 468 -2.36 39.50 -16.38
CA LEU A 468 -3.11 39.15 -17.59
C LEU A 468 -2.44 39.71 -18.86
N GLY A 469 -2.53 38.95 -19.96
CA GLY A 469 -2.27 39.40 -21.33
C GLY A 469 -3.55 39.47 -22.16
N GLN A 470 -3.44 39.83 -23.44
CA GLN A 470 -4.58 40.06 -24.35
C GLN A 470 -5.56 38.87 -24.42
N ASP A 471 -5.03 37.63 -24.43
CA ASP A 471 -5.83 36.39 -24.49
C ASP A 471 -5.22 35.26 -23.61
N VAL A 472 -4.26 35.59 -22.73
CA VAL A 472 -3.47 34.61 -21.96
C VAL A 472 -3.15 35.10 -20.56
N ILE A 473 -2.72 34.20 -19.68
CA ILE A 473 -2.04 34.55 -18.42
C ILE A 473 -0.58 34.89 -18.74
N ALA A 474 -0.18 36.13 -18.50
CA ALA A 474 1.16 36.63 -18.82
C ALA A 474 2.20 36.28 -17.74
N SER A 475 1.83 36.37 -16.47
CA SER A 475 2.70 35.98 -15.35
C SER A 475 1.92 35.56 -14.10
N VAL A 476 2.60 34.83 -13.21
CA VAL A 476 2.14 34.52 -11.85
C VAL A 476 3.27 34.69 -10.85
N LYS A 477 2.94 35.07 -9.62
CA LYS A 477 3.87 35.13 -8.48
C LYS A 477 3.15 34.77 -7.19
N PHE A 478 3.85 34.20 -6.23
CA PHE A 478 3.28 33.75 -4.95
C PHE A 478 4.05 34.31 -3.75
N GLU A 479 3.33 34.56 -2.65
CA GLU A 479 3.91 34.70 -1.31
C GLU A 479 3.45 33.51 -0.46
N TYR A 480 4.38 32.91 0.28
CA TYR A 480 4.15 31.75 1.12
C TYR A 480 4.43 32.06 2.60
N ILE A 481 3.97 31.18 3.48
CA ILE A 481 4.27 31.15 4.92
C ILE A 481 5.03 29.86 5.20
N ASN A 482 6.14 29.97 5.93
CA ASN A 482 6.86 28.85 6.55
C ASN A 482 7.07 29.18 8.03
N GLY A 483 6.45 28.43 8.94
CA GLY A 483 6.40 28.71 10.37
C GLY A 483 5.79 30.09 10.66
N SER A 484 6.56 30.98 11.25
CA SER A 484 6.17 32.37 11.52
C SER A 484 6.64 33.37 10.43
N GLY A 485 7.40 32.91 9.43
CA GLY A 485 8.02 33.75 8.41
C GLY A 485 7.22 33.81 7.09
N VAL A 486 7.40 34.90 6.35
CA VAL A 486 6.85 35.08 4.98
C VAL A 486 7.99 34.85 3.97
N VAL A 487 7.73 34.02 2.96
CA VAL A 487 8.65 33.75 1.86
C VAL A 487 8.07 34.35 0.58
N ASN A 488 8.82 35.25 -0.07
CA ASN A 488 8.38 35.87 -1.32
C ASN A 488 8.91 35.04 -2.51
N GLY A 489 8.02 34.48 -3.31
CA GLY A 489 8.35 33.76 -4.53
C GLY A 489 8.81 34.69 -5.66
N VAL A 490 9.43 34.09 -6.68
CA VAL A 490 9.85 34.79 -7.90
C VAL A 490 8.66 34.89 -8.86
N GLU A 491 8.66 35.90 -9.72
CA GLU A 491 7.64 36.02 -10.77
C GLU A 491 7.96 35.10 -11.95
N HIS A 492 6.94 34.37 -12.42
CA HIS A 492 7.03 33.39 -13.51
C HIS A 492 6.21 33.87 -14.70
N GLY A 493 6.90 34.20 -15.80
CA GLY A 493 6.31 34.84 -16.98
C GLY A 493 6.92 36.22 -17.25
N THR A 494 6.33 37.01 -18.15
CA THR A 494 6.78 38.39 -18.40
C THR A 494 5.58 39.34 -18.46
N PRO A 495 5.43 40.25 -17.49
CA PRO A 495 4.43 41.32 -17.57
C PRO A 495 4.63 42.14 -18.83
N THR A 496 3.55 42.41 -19.58
CA THR A 496 3.66 43.23 -20.79
C THR A 496 3.53 44.72 -20.49
N LEU A 497 4.36 45.54 -21.13
CA LEU A 497 4.44 47.01 -20.94
C LEU A 497 3.27 47.81 -21.54
N LEU A 498 2.23 47.14 -22.08
CA LEU A 498 1.12 47.78 -22.81
C LEU A 498 -0.24 47.76 -22.09
N GLY A 499 -0.28 47.39 -20.81
CA GLY A 499 -1.33 47.83 -19.87
C GLY A 499 -2.54 46.92 -19.71
N PHE A 500 -2.36 45.75 -19.09
CA PHE A 500 -3.49 44.90 -18.70
C PHE A 500 -3.31 44.35 -17.28
N GLU A 501 -4.44 44.23 -16.58
CA GLU A 501 -4.58 44.35 -15.13
C GLU A 501 -3.86 43.26 -14.30
N GLU A 502 -3.24 43.67 -13.20
CA GLU A 502 -2.66 42.77 -12.18
C GLU A 502 -3.70 42.50 -11.08
N PHE A 503 -3.93 41.23 -10.76
CA PHE A 503 -4.81 40.82 -9.66
C PHE A 503 -3.98 40.33 -8.48
N THR A 504 -4.19 40.94 -7.31
CA THR A 504 -3.64 40.44 -6.04
C THR A 504 -4.74 39.74 -5.25
N LEU A 505 -4.50 38.48 -4.93
CA LEU A 505 -5.31 37.68 -4.03
C LEU A 505 -4.58 37.55 -2.69
N GLU A 506 -5.25 37.91 -1.59
CA GLU A 506 -4.77 37.67 -0.22
C GLU A 506 -5.66 36.67 0.49
N LEU A 507 -5.07 35.53 0.88
CA LEU A 507 -5.76 34.46 1.60
C LEU A 507 -5.72 34.71 3.11
N GLY A 508 -6.87 34.61 3.77
CA GLY A 508 -6.95 34.72 5.24
C GLY A 508 -6.23 33.58 5.95
N LEU A 509 -5.90 33.73 7.25
CA LEU A 509 -5.16 32.73 8.04
C LEU A 509 -5.83 31.34 8.09
N ASP A 510 -7.15 31.28 7.94
CA ASP A 510 -7.99 30.08 7.94
C ASP A 510 -8.46 29.65 6.54
N GLU A 511 -8.07 30.39 5.49
CA GLU A 511 -8.35 30.06 4.10
C GLU A 511 -7.13 29.44 3.43
N TYR A 512 -7.27 28.30 2.79
CA TYR A 512 -6.19 27.61 2.07
C TYR A 512 -6.69 27.07 0.73
N ILE A 513 -5.80 26.94 -0.24
CA ILE A 513 -6.16 26.48 -1.58
C ILE A 513 -6.39 24.97 -1.51
N THR A 514 -7.54 24.52 -1.99
CA THR A 514 -7.90 23.11 -2.06
C THR A 514 -7.79 22.58 -3.49
N ALA A 515 -8.02 23.40 -4.51
CA ALA A 515 -7.95 22.95 -5.90
C ALA A 515 -7.51 24.07 -6.85
N LEU A 516 -7.02 23.68 -8.02
CA LEU A 516 -6.62 24.57 -9.11
C LEU A 516 -7.32 24.12 -10.40
N SER A 517 -7.83 25.04 -11.19
CA SER A 517 -8.26 24.75 -12.56
C SER A 517 -7.70 25.78 -13.51
N ALA A 518 -7.36 25.35 -14.73
CA ALA A 518 -6.86 26.24 -15.76
C ALA A 518 -7.46 25.91 -17.13
N TYR A 519 -7.52 26.89 -18.02
CA TYR A 519 -7.76 26.66 -19.44
C TYR A 519 -6.44 26.80 -20.19
N VAL A 520 -6.20 25.89 -21.14
CA VAL A 520 -4.97 25.83 -21.93
C VAL A 520 -5.34 25.78 -23.40
N GLU A 521 -4.76 26.67 -24.19
CA GLU A 521 -4.95 26.72 -25.64
C GLU A 521 -3.62 26.46 -26.36
N THR A 522 -3.68 25.64 -27.42
CA THR A 522 -2.51 25.38 -28.27
C THR A 522 -2.50 26.35 -29.44
N LEU A 523 -1.69 27.41 -29.34
CA LEU A 523 -1.52 28.41 -30.39
C LEU A 523 -0.30 28.10 -31.24
N SER A 524 -0.51 27.77 -32.52
CA SER A 524 0.47 27.57 -33.60
C SER A 524 1.54 26.47 -33.40
N THR A 525 2.05 26.25 -32.18
CA THR A 525 2.88 25.12 -31.67
C THR A 525 3.10 25.19 -30.14
N ARG A 526 2.51 26.16 -29.43
CA ARG A 526 2.77 26.41 -28.00
C ARG A 526 1.48 26.35 -27.21
N ASP A 527 1.56 25.70 -26.05
CA ASP A 527 0.44 25.72 -25.11
C ASP A 527 0.60 26.90 -24.17
N VAL A 528 -0.48 27.65 -24.03
CA VAL A 528 -0.56 28.85 -23.20
C VAL A 528 -1.71 28.70 -22.23
N VAL A 529 -1.49 29.08 -20.98
CA VAL A 529 -2.56 29.15 -19.99
C VAL A 529 -3.38 30.38 -20.31
N THR A 530 -4.66 30.19 -20.63
CA THR A 530 -5.58 31.26 -21.02
C THR A 530 -6.41 31.73 -19.85
N SER A 531 -6.67 30.86 -18.87
CA SER A 531 -7.37 31.21 -17.63
C SER A 531 -6.93 30.39 -16.42
N LEU A 532 -7.02 30.97 -15.22
CA LEU A 532 -6.80 30.32 -13.92
C LEU A 532 -7.96 30.52 -12.94
N THR A 533 -8.32 29.47 -12.21
CA THR A 533 -9.25 29.53 -11.07
C THR A 533 -8.67 28.76 -9.89
N PHE A 534 -8.62 29.41 -8.72
CA PHE A 534 -8.19 28.80 -7.46
C PHE A 534 -9.42 28.53 -6.60
N THR A 535 -9.59 27.28 -6.17
CA THR A 535 -10.63 26.87 -5.21
C THR A 535 -10.01 26.82 -3.83
N THR A 536 -10.63 27.45 -2.84
CA THR A 536 -10.15 27.44 -1.44
C THR A 536 -11.13 26.72 -0.52
N SER A 537 -10.72 26.54 0.73
CA SER A 537 -11.58 26.06 1.80
C SER A 537 -12.81 26.95 2.08
N LYS A 538 -12.88 28.15 1.49
CA LYS A 538 -13.98 29.10 1.69
C LYS A 538 -14.75 29.44 0.42
N LYS A 539 -14.07 29.68 -0.70
CA LYS A 539 -14.67 30.14 -1.95
C LYS A 539 -13.74 29.93 -3.15
N ASN A 540 -14.19 30.32 -4.32
CA ASN A 540 -13.40 30.29 -5.55
C ASN A 540 -12.92 31.70 -5.91
N TYR A 541 -11.69 31.78 -6.42
CA TYR A 541 -11.09 32.98 -6.98
C TYR A 541 -10.80 32.75 -8.47
N GLY A 542 -11.24 33.67 -9.32
CA GLY A 542 -11.24 33.51 -10.77
C GLY A 542 -12.60 33.06 -11.31
N PRO A 543 -12.70 32.66 -12.58
CA PRO A 543 -11.60 32.56 -13.56
C PRO A 543 -10.97 33.93 -13.86
N TYR A 544 -9.65 34.00 -13.77
CA TYR A 544 -8.85 35.11 -14.28
C TYR A 544 -8.42 34.75 -15.71
N GLY A 545 -8.47 35.68 -16.66
CA GLY A 545 -8.17 35.42 -18.08
C GLY A 545 -9.36 34.89 -18.90
N ASN A 546 -9.09 34.41 -20.12
CA ASN A 546 -10.08 33.94 -21.08
C ASN A 546 -10.24 32.41 -21.05
N LYS A 547 -11.46 31.89 -21.00
CA LYS A 547 -11.74 30.44 -20.97
C LYS A 547 -11.69 29.81 -22.38
N SER A 548 -10.58 29.98 -23.08
CA SER A 548 -10.36 29.42 -24.42
C SER A 548 -9.43 28.20 -24.36
N GLY A 549 -9.67 27.21 -25.22
CA GLY A 549 -8.92 25.95 -25.22
C GLY A 549 -9.51 24.85 -24.32
N PHE A 550 -8.69 23.86 -23.96
CA PHE A 550 -9.10 22.71 -23.14
C PHE A 550 -8.87 23.00 -21.65
N GLN A 551 -9.79 22.52 -20.81
CA GLN A 551 -9.68 22.73 -19.38
C GLN A 551 -8.83 21.62 -18.73
N ILE A 552 -7.94 22.03 -17.84
CA ILE A 552 -7.20 21.16 -16.92
C ILE A 552 -7.63 21.46 -15.49
N PHE A 553 -7.69 20.43 -14.65
CA PHE A 553 -8.18 20.53 -13.28
C PHE A 553 -7.34 19.65 -12.35
N SER A 554 -6.89 20.26 -11.25
CA SER A 554 -6.28 19.61 -10.10
C SER A 554 -7.31 19.53 -8.98
N PRO A 555 -7.92 18.36 -8.72
CA PRO A 555 -8.96 18.19 -7.71
C PRO A 555 -8.42 18.30 -6.30
N GLY A 556 -9.25 18.75 -5.35
CA GLY A 556 -8.82 18.80 -3.96
C GLY A 556 -8.64 17.43 -3.33
N GLU A 557 -7.57 17.30 -2.56
CA GLU A 557 -7.25 16.09 -1.80
C GLU A 557 -7.73 16.23 -0.35
N THR A 558 -8.51 15.25 0.12
CA THR A 558 -9.04 15.23 1.49
C THR A 558 -7.90 15.30 2.51
N GLY A 559 -7.92 16.31 3.39
CA GLY A 559 -6.90 16.51 4.42
C GLY A 559 -5.63 17.25 3.97
N LYS A 560 -5.56 17.69 2.71
CA LYS A 560 -4.43 18.44 2.16
C LYS A 560 -4.85 19.79 1.59
N GLN A 561 -3.86 20.66 1.38
CA GLN A 561 -3.95 21.96 0.72
C GLN A 561 -2.90 22.04 -0.38
N ILE A 562 -3.08 22.93 -1.36
CA ILE A 562 -2.02 23.31 -2.29
C ILE A 562 -1.14 24.35 -1.58
N ALA A 563 0.11 23.99 -1.31
CA ALA A 563 1.04 24.79 -0.52
C ALA A 563 2.33 25.17 -1.27
N GLY A 564 2.38 24.91 -2.58
CA GLY A 564 3.51 25.23 -3.44
C GLY A 564 3.08 25.14 -4.90
N PHE A 565 3.83 25.76 -5.81
CA PHE A 565 3.53 25.72 -7.25
C PHE A 565 4.79 25.48 -8.09
N HIS A 566 4.58 24.82 -9.23
CA HIS A 566 5.61 24.63 -10.24
C HIS A 566 4.99 24.70 -11.64
N GLY A 567 5.80 24.88 -12.67
CA GLY A 567 5.29 25.00 -14.03
C GLY A 567 6.35 25.35 -15.07
N THR A 568 5.87 25.89 -16.18
CA THR A 568 6.71 26.41 -17.26
C THR A 568 6.22 27.78 -17.70
N SER A 569 7.16 28.69 -17.97
CA SER A 569 6.84 30.04 -18.46
C SER A 569 7.92 30.56 -19.39
N GLY A 570 7.51 31.25 -20.44
CA GLY A 570 8.38 32.10 -21.27
C GLY A 570 7.94 33.56 -21.13
N ASN A 571 7.60 34.20 -22.25
CA ASN A 571 7.00 35.53 -22.26
C ASN A 571 5.53 35.53 -21.74
N VAL A 572 4.97 34.35 -21.48
CA VAL A 572 3.62 34.09 -20.96
C VAL A 572 3.67 32.82 -20.10
N LEU A 573 2.62 32.54 -19.32
CA LEU A 573 2.50 31.30 -18.56
C LEU A 573 2.11 30.13 -19.49
N ASN A 574 2.91 29.07 -19.52
CA ASN A 574 2.71 27.91 -20.39
C ASN A 574 2.10 26.73 -19.64
N SER A 575 2.49 26.50 -18.39
CA SER A 575 1.88 25.51 -17.50
C SER A 575 2.01 25.90 -16.04
N ILE A 576 1.11 25.39 -15.21
CA ILE A 576 1.12 25.56 -13.75
C ILE A 576 0.48 24.34 -13.09
N SER A 577 1.04 23.92 -11.96
CA SER A 577 0.52 22.86 -11.08
C SER A 577 0.90 23.14 -9.63
N GLY A 578 0.20 22.49 -8.71
CA GLY A 578 0.35 22.72 -7.27
C GLY A 578 0.88 21.51 -6.52
N TYR A 579 1.71 21.73 -5.50
CA TYR A 579 2.13 20.72 -4.53
C TYR A 579 1.12 20.60 -3.40
N TYR A 580 0.66 19.38 -3.13
CA TYR A 580 -0.20 19.11 -1.98
C TYR A 580 0.61 18.89 -0.71
N ALA A 581 0.31 19.66 0.32
CA ALA A 581 0.83 19.49 1.67
C ALA A 581 -0.32 19.21 2.66
N PRO A 582 -0.07 18.54 3.78
CA PRO A 582 -1.06 18.43 4.86
C PRO A 582 -1.59 19.82 5.27
N ILE A 583 -2.87 19.88 5.66
CA ILE A 583 -3.43 21.12 6.23
C ILE A 583 -2.65 21.45 7.52
N PRO A 584 -2.21 22.71 7.74
CA PRO A 584 -1.31 23.03 8.84
C PRO A 584 -1.98 22.76 10.18
N THR A 585 -1.31 21.98 11.03
CA THR A 585 -1.74 21.76 12.40
C THR A 585 -1.38 22.98 13.24
N TYR A 586 -2.32 23.43 14.07
CA TYR A 586 -2.11 24.58 14.94
C TYR A 586 -1.65 24.09 16.31
N LYS A 587 -0.40 24.36 16.68
CA LYS A 587 0.17 24.04 18.00
C LYS A 587 -0.11 25.18 18.97
N LEU A 588 -0.93 24.94 19.99
CA LEU A 588 -1.07 25.85 21.13
C LEU A 588 0.00 25.48 22.17
N VAL A 589 0.80 26.45 22.59
CA VAL A 589 1.88 26.27 23.57
C VAL A 589 1.35 25.68 24.89
N ALA A 590 2.18 24.90 25.59
CA ALA A 590 1.77 24.27 26.83
C ALA A 590 1.49 25.33 27.91
N VAL A 591 0.38 25.16 28.64
CA VAL A 591 -0.04 26.04 29.73
C VAL A 591 0.16 25.33 31.07
N GLY A 592 0.77 26.03 32.03
CA GLY A 592 1.27 25.49 33.29
C GLY A 592 2.76 25.84 33.46
N GLY A 593 3.52 25.03 34.18
CA GLY A 593 4.97 25.22 34.33
C GLY A 593 5.81 24.22 33.54
N THR A 594 7.09 24.51 33.44
CA THR A 594 8.12 23.68 32.79
C THR A 594 8.79 22.71 33.77
N GLY A 595 8.10 22.34 34.85
CA GLY A 595 8.61 21.36 35.82
C GLY A 595 8.65 19.97 35.22
N GLY A 596 9.74 19.23 35.45
CA GLY A 596 9.91 17.87 34.92
C GLY A 596 10.44 17.79 33.50
N SER A 597 10.17 16.65 32.85
CA SER A 597 10.58 16.34 31.49
C SER A 597 9.54 16.81 30.48
N ALA A 598 9.99 17.38 29.36
CA ALA A 598 9.14 17.68 28.23
C ALA A 598 8.63 16.38 27.58
N TRP A 599 7.39 16.39 27.11
CA TRP A 599 6.78 15.29 26.37
C TRP A 599 5.94 15.86 25.21
N ASP A 600 5.88 15.11 24.11
CA ASP A 600 5.13 15.49 22.91
C ASP A 600 4.66 14.21 22.21
N ASP A 601 3.35 14.00 22.13
CA ASP A 601 2.77 12.81 21.48
C ASP A 601 2.78 12.91 19.95
N GLY A 602 3.04 14.10 19.40
CA GLY A 602 3.02 14.38 17.97
C GLY A 602 1.70 15.00 17.48
N SER A 603 1.75 15.52 16.24
CA SER A 603 0.64 16.24 15.60
C SER A 603 0.02 15.50 14.42
N ASP A 604 0.43 14.25 14.17
CA ASP A 604 0.06 13.47 12.98
C ASP A 604 -1.03 12.43 13.24
N HIS A 605 -1.82 12.63 14.29
CA HIS A 605 -2.95 11.77 14.63
C HIS A 605 -4.25 12.27 13.98
N ASP A 606 -5.16 11.34 13.69
CA ASP A 606 -6.48 11.63 13.16
C ASP A 606 -7.44 12.16 14.26
N GLY A 607 -7.24 11.72 15.50
CA GLY A 607 -8.05 12.10 16.66
C GLY A 607 -7.71 11.33 17.94
N VAL A 608 -8.31 11.74 19.05
CA VAL A 608 -8.17 11.12 20.38
C VAL A 608 -9.35 10.17 20.62
N THR A 609 -9.11 8.95 21.11
CA THR A 609 -10.14 7.93 21.36
C THR A 609 -10.33 7.59 22.82
N LYS A 610 -9.27 7.72 23.63
CA LYS A 610 -9.36 7.50 25.07
C LYS A 610 -8.42 8.45 25.81
N ILE A 611 -8.90 8.94 26.95
CA ILE A 611 -8.10 9.74 27.88
C ILE A 611 -8.11 9.04 29.22
N THR A 612 -6.94 8.71 29.75
CA THR A 612 -6.78 8.17 31.10
C THR A 612 -6.12 9.23 31.97
N VAL A 613 -6.80 9.63 33.04
CA VAL A 613 -6.31 10.62 34.00
C VAL A 613 -6.24 10.00 35.37
N ARG A 614 -5.11 10.18 36.05
CA ARG A 614 -4.99 9.81 37.46
C ARG A 614 -4.79 11.04 38.33
N THR A 615 -5.58 11.12 39.38
CA THR A 615 -5.54 12.18 40.39
C THR A 615 -5.00 11.62 41.70
N GLY A 616 -4.15 12.40 42.37
CA GLY A 616 -3.54 12.08 43.65
C GLY A 616 -3.70 13.22 44.65
N GLY A 617 -3.08 13.06 45.83
CA GLY A 617 -3.22 14.01 46.94
C GLY A 617 -2.61 15.40 46.74
N VAL A 618 -1.94 15.64 45.60
CA VAL A 618 -1.25 16.90 45.28
C VAL A 618 -1.52 17.33 43.82
N GLY A 619 -2.54 16.75 43.17
CA GLY A 619 -2.96 17.13 41.80
C GLY A 619 -3.08 15.96 40.83
N VAL A 620 -3.03 16.26 39.53
CA VAL A 620 -3.03 15.26 38.46
C VAL A 620 -1.65 14.61 38.41
N GLN A 621 -1.58 13.31 38.72
CA GLN A 621 -0.33 12.54 38.75
C GLN A 621 0.14 12.17 37.34
N TYR A 622 -0.78 11.71 36.50
CA TYR A 622 -0.47 11.45 35.10
C TYR A 622 -1.69 11.60 34.19
N VAL A 623 -1.40 11.81 32.91
CA VAL A 623 -2.35 11.66 31.80
C VAL A 623 -1.79 10.71 30.75
N LYS A 624 -2.67 10.00 30.06
CA LYS A 624 -2.37 9.17 28.89
C LYS A 624 -3.48 9.35 27.87
N PHE A 625 -3.11 9.45 26.60
CA PHE A 625 -4.04 9.64 25.49
C PHE A 625 -3.88 8.52 24.48
N ASP A 626 -4.92 7.75 24.21
CA ASP A 626 -4.93 6.85 23.06
C ASP A 626 -5.50 7.58 21.84
N TYR A 627 -4.92 7.31 20.68
CA TYR A 627 -5.16 8.01 19.43
C TYR A 627 -5.63 7.07 18.33
N VAL A 628 -6.06 7.67 17.22
CA VAL A 628 -6.14 7.02 15.91
C VAL A 628 -5.10 7.68 15.01
N LYS A 629 -4.32 6.87 14.28
CA LYS A 629 -3.31 7.34 13.33
C LYS A 629 -3.44 6.55 12.04
N ALA A 630 -3.65 7.24 10.92
CA ALA A 630 -3.94 6.63 9.62
C ALA A 630 -5.09 5.59 9.69
N GLY A 631 -6.14 5.90 10.45
CA GLY A 631 -7.29 5.02 10.68
C GLY A 631 -7.05 3.84 11.63
N GLN A 632 -5.83 3.67 12.16
CA GLN A 632 -5.48 2.58 13.08
C GLN A 632 -5.41 3.05 14.54
N PRO A 633 -5.86 2.24 15.52
CA PRO A 633 -5.69 2.56 16.94
C PRO A 633 -4.21 2.61 17.34
N LYS A 634 -3.82 3.66 18.07
CA LYS A 634 -2.47 3.84 18.62
C LYS A 634 -2.59 4.14 20.11
N GLN A 635 -2.03 3.26 20.95
CA GLN A 635 -1.96 3.53 22.39
C GLN A 635 -0.91 4.61 22.69
N GLY A 636 -1.24 5.53 23.58
CA GLY A 636 -0.30 6.57 24.01
C GLY A 636 0.60 6.16 25.16
N THR A 637 1.56 7.04 25.42
CA THR A 637 2.48 6.96 26.55
C THR A 637 1.87 7.63 27.77
N LEU A 638 2.27 7.17 28.96
CA LEU A 638 1.90 7.80 30.22
C LEU A 638 2.82 8.98 30.50
N HIS A 639 2.24 10.15 30.77
CA HIS A 639 2.97 11.39 31.08
C HIS A 639 2.74 11.78 32.54
N GLY A 640 3.77 11.57 33.37
CA GLY A 640 3.72 11.66 34.83
C GLY A 640 4.20 10.37 35.49
N VAL A 641 3.76 10.09 36.72
CA VAL A 641 4.10 8.83 37.42
C VAL A 641 2.88 8.10 37.96
N HIS A 642 2.96 6.77 37.99
CA HIS A 642 1.95 5.94 38.63
C HIS A 642 2.24 5.79 40.12
N GLY A 643 1.74 6.72 40.93
CA GLY A 643 1.90 6.70 42.39
C GLY A 643 1.07 5.61 43.09
N SER A 644 1.51 5.22 44.30
CA SER A 644 0.89 4.15 45.11
C SER A 644 -0.51 4.49 45.67
N ARG A 645 -0.91 5.76 45.68
CA ARG A 645 -2.24 6.25 46.09
C ARG A 645 -2.80 7.21 45.03
N GLY A 646 -4.07 7.06 44.66
CA GLY A 646 -4.77 7.92 43.69
C GLY A 646 -5.99 7.26 43.05
N SER A 647 -6.80 8.05 42.33
CA SER A 647 -7.97 7.58 41.58
C SER A 647 -7.75 7.78 40.09
N THR A 648 -7.96 6.71 39.31
CA THR A 648 -7.84 6.73 37.85
C THR A 648 -9.23 6.76 37.22
N ARG A 649 -9.43 7.66 36.26
CA ARG A 649 -10.65 7.72 35.43
C ARG A 649 -10.29 7.62 33.96
N GLU A 650 -11.15 6.95 33.21
CA GLU A 650 -11.06 6.85 31.76
C GLU A 650 -12.22 7.60 31.10
N ILE A 651 -11.92 8.33 30.02
CA ILE A 651 -12.88 9.02 29.18
C ILE A 651 -12.75 8.41 27.80
N VAL A 652 -13.81 7.73 27.33
CA VAL A 652 -13.89 7.18 25.98
C VAL A 652 -14.53 8.20 25.04
N ILE A 653 -13.88 8.44 23.91
CA ILE A 653 -14.30 9.33 22.83
C ILE A 653 -14.62 8.47 21.62
N ASN A 654 -15.88 8.49 21.19
CA ASN A 654 -16.38 7.70 20.07
C ASN A 654 -15.99 8.33 18.71
N HIS A 655 -14.71 8.24 18.34
CA HIS A 655 -14.19 8.71 17.06
C HIS A 655 -14.83 7.97 15.85
N PRO A 656 -15.12 8.63 14.70
CA PRO A 656 -14.83 10.04 14.39
C PRO A 656 -15.94 11.02 14.79
N ASP A 657 -17.15 10.53 15.09
CA ASP A 657 -18.34 11.35 15.33
C ASP A 657 -18.23 12.19 16.60
N GLU A 658 -17.55 11.65 17.62
CA GLU A 658 -17.13 12.37 18.81
C GLU A 658 -15.64 12.73 18.72
N HIS A 659 -15.31 14.00 18.96
CA HIS A 659 -13.95 14.50 18.97
C HIS A 659 -13.76 15.58 20.02
N LEU A 660 -12.53 15.70 20.51
CA LEU A 660 -12.19 16.66 21.54
C LEU A 660 -12.10 18.08 20.96
N VAL A 661 -12.75 19.06 21.61
CA VAL A 661 -12.79 20.46 21.16
C VAL A 661 -12.12 21.42 22.13
N SER A 662 -12.08 21.08 23.42
CA SER A 662 -11.47 21.92 24.45
C SER A 662 -10.97 21.12 25.64
N VAL A 663 -9.92 21.62 26.29
CA VAL A 663 -9.47 21.19 27.61
C VAL A 663 -9.45 22.40 28.54
N GLU A 664 -10.05 22.25 29.71
CA GLU A 664 -10.08 23.28 30.75
C GLU A 664 -9.42 22.74 32.01
N GLY A 665 -8.74 23.61 32.74
CA GLY A 665 -8.09 23.21 33.98
C GLY A 665 -7.54 24.39 34.74
N TRP A 666 -6.79 24.08 35.80
CA TRP A 666 -6.05 25.07 36.56
C TRP A 666 -4.82 24.46 37.23
N TYR A 667 -3.86 25.33 37.50
CA TYR A 667 -2.63 24.99 38.22
C TYR A 667 -2.36 26.02 39.33
N ASP A 668 -1.65 25.60 40.36
CA ASP A 668 -1.26 26.45 41.50
C ASP A 668 0.10 27.13 41.29
N SER A 669 0.60 27.82 42.32
CA SER A 669 1.93 28.43 42.32
C SER A 669 3.08 27.41 42.24
N SER A 670 2.81 26.14 42.52
CA SER A 670 3.76 25.03 42.37
C SER A 670 3.84 24.54 40.91
N ASN A 671 3.05 25.13 40.02
CA ASN A 671 2.92 24.76 38.62
C ASN A 671 2.52 23.29 38.41
N VAL A 672 1.68 22.76 39.30
CA VAL A 672 1.07 21.43 39.13
C VAL A 672 -0.37 21.62 38.70
N ILE A 673 -0.80 20.88 37.67
CA ILE A 673 -2.21 20.86 37.26
C ILE A 673 -3.02 20.14 38.34
N LEU A 674 -3.90 20.87 39.01
CA LEU A 674 -4.67 20.37 40.14
C LEU A 674 -6.05 19.84 39.72
N GLY A 675 -6.64 20.42 38.69
CA GLY A 675 -7.93 20.01 38.13
C GLY A 675 -7.97 20.14 36.62
N ILE A 676 -8.58 19.16 35.95
CA ILE A 676 -8.69 19.10 34.49
C ILE A 676 -10.05 18.55 34.04
N GLN A 677 -10.58 19.09 32.95
CA GLN A 677 -11.84 18.70 32.34
C GLN A 677 -11.72 18.71 30.82
N PHE A 678 -12.34 17.73 30.17
CA PHE A 678 -12.28 17.53 28.73
C PHE A 678 -13.66 17.76 28.13
N LYS A 679 -13.73 18.55 27.05
CA LYS A 679 -14.97 18.83 26.32
C LYS A 679 -14.86 18.29 24.90
N THR A 680 -15.83 17.46 24.51
CA THR A 680 -16.02 17.00 23.13
C THR A 680 -17.14 17.80 22.47
N ASN A 681 -17.33 17.59 21.17
CA ASN A 681 -18.48 18.14 20.44
C ASN A 681 -19.84 17.59 20.91
N LEU A 682 -19.87 16.48 21.67
CA LEU A 682 -21.11 15.85 22.13
C LEU A 682 -21.32 15.94 23.64
N LYS A 683 -20.25 15.91 24.44
CA LYS A 683 -20.33 15.85 25.90
C LYS A 683 -19.17 16.56 26.59
N THR A 684 -19.36 16.84 27.86
CA THR A 684 -18.30 17.34 28.75
C THR A 684 -18.02 16.28 29.81
N SER A 685 -16.75 15.97 30.07
CA SER A 685 -16.37 15.02 31.11
C SER A 685 -16.65 15.57 32.51
N ASP A 686 -16.70 14.69 33.50
CA ASP A 686 -16.57 15.10 34.90
C ASP A 686 -15.29 15.92 35.09
N TYR A 687 -15.32 16.79 36.10
CA TYR A 687 -14.14 17.52 36.53
C TYR A 687 -13.23 16.58 37.33
N LEU A 688 -11.98 16.42 36.91
CA LEU A 688 -11.04 15.46 37.48
C LEU A 688 -9.96 16.20 38.27
N GLY A 689 -9.88 15.94 39.57
CA GLY A 689 -8.89 16.53 40.48
C GLY A 689 -9.54 17.44 41.52
N TYR A 690 -8.82 18.48 41.95
CA TYR A 690 -9.30 19.45 42.93
C TYR A 690 -10.18 20.51 42.28
N GLU A 691 -11.32 20.82 42.90
CA GLU A 691 -12.14 21.95 42.50
C GLU A 691 -11.38 23.26 42.68
N PHE A 692 -11.68 24.25 41.83
CA PHE A 692 -11.02 25.55 41.91
C PHE A 692 -11.56 26.34 43.11
N GLU A 693 -10.75 26.46 44.16
CA GLU A 693 -11.12 27.17 45.40
C GLU A 693 -10.81 28.69 45.37
N GLY A 694 -10.38 29.24 44.23
CA GLY A 694 -10.10 30.67 44.06
C GLY A 694 -8.61 31.04 44.06
N THR A 695 -7.72 30.13 44.47
CA THR A 695 -6.27 30.32 44.45
C THR A 695 -5.64 29.52 43.30
N GLY A 696 -4.88 30.15 42.40
CA GLY A 696 -4.25 29.52 41.24
C GLY A 696 -4.66 30.15 39.90
N THR A 697 -4.23 29.58 38.78
CA THR A 697 -4.46 30.10 37.42
C THR A 697 -5.28 29.11 36.61
N LYS A 698 -6.46 29.55 36.13
CA LYS A 698 -7.29 28.78 35.18
C LYS A 698 -6.75 28.90 33.75
N PHE A 699 -6.93 27.84 32.97
CA PHE A 699 -6.62 27.85 31.55
C PHE A 699 -7.69 27.12 30.73
N THR A 700 -7.70 27.46 29.44
CA THR A 700 -8.51 26.81 28.42
C THR A 700 -7.66 26.60 27.18
N LEU A 701 -7.58 25.36 26.71
CA LEU A 701 -7.01 24.99 25.42
C LEU A 701 -8.15 24.80 24.43
N GLN A 702 -8.47 25.85 23.68
CA GLN A 702 -9.52 25.79 22.67
C GLN A 702 -9.17 26.69 21.49
N VAL A 703 -9.43 26.21 20.28
CA VAL A 703 -9.38 27.00 19.06
C VAL A 703 -10.72 26.87 18.35
N LYS A 704 -11.33 28.01 18.01
CA LYS A 704 -12.63 28.05 17.35
C LYS A 704 -12.60 27.23 16.05
N ASP A 705 -13.65 26.43 15.83
CA ASP A 705 -13.87 25.62 14.63
C ASP A 705 -12.79 24.54 14.36
N LYS A 706 -12.03 24.14 15.39
CA LYS A 706 -10.98 23.10 15.32
C LYS A 706 -11.20 22.00 16.35
N LYS A 707 -10.73 20.79 16.04
CA LYS A 707 -10.63 19.67 16.99
C LYS A 707 -9.19 19.48 17.45
N ILE A 708 -9.03 18.94 18.66
CA ILE A 708 -7.75 18.53 19.22
C ILE A 708 -7.40 17.14 18.70
N ILE A 709 -6.18 16.98 18.20
CA ILE A 709 -5.65 15.72 17.65
C ILE A 709 -4.41 15.20 18.38
N GLY A 710 -3.73 16.02 19.18
CA GLY A 710 -2.52 15.63 19.88
C GLY A 710 -2.23 16.52 21.07
N PHE A 711 -1.35 16.06 21.94
CA PHE A 711 -0.95 16.76 23.16
C PHE A 711 0.56 16.83 23.32
N HIS A 712 1.02 17.86 24.03
CA HIS A 712 2.40 18.02 24.47
C HIS A 712 2.42 18.74 25.82
N GLY A 713 3.55 18.75 26.53
CA GLY A 713 3.64 19.42 27.82
C GLY A 713 4.89 19.07 28.60
N PHE A 714 4.82 19.27 29.91
CA PHE A 714 5.85 18.89 30.86
C PHE A 714 5.25 18.08 32.00
N ALA A 715 5.95 17.04 32.44
CA ALA A 715 5.54 16.20 33.55
C ALA A 715 6.75 15.71 34.35
N SER A 716 6.57 15.64 35.67
CA SER A 716 7.49 15.03 36.62
C SER A 716 6.74 13.93 37.39
N ASP A 717 6.69 14.00 38.71
CA ASP A 717 5.81 13.17 39.54
C ASP A 717 4.33 13.59 39.40
N HIS A 718 4.07 14.72 38.73
CA HIS A 718 2.75 15.25 38.44
C HIS A 718 2.74 15.88 37.04
N LEU A 719 1.54 16.12 36.51
CA LEU A 719 1.37 16.88 35.28
C LEU A 719 1.62 18.38 35.55
N ASN A 720 2.65 18.95 34.95
CA ASN A 720 3.06 20.33 35.19
C ASN A 720 2.49 21.31 34.16
N SER A 721 2.38 20.88 32.91
CA SER A 721 1.71 21.65 31.86
C SER A 721 1.14 20.77 30.77
N ILE A 722 0.18 21.33 30.03
CA ILE A 722 -0.46 20.67 28.89
C ILE A 722 -0.71 21.70 27.78
N GLY A 723 -0.39 21.31 26.56
CA GLY A 723 -0.65 22.01 25.31
C GLY A 723 -1.26 21.04 24.30
N ALA A 724 -1.81 21.57 23.22
CA ALA A 724 -2.58 20.77 22.27
C ALA A 724 -2.30 21.14 20.82
N TYR A 725 -2.39 20.15 19.95
CA TYR A 725 -2.40 20.30 18.50
C TYR A 725 -3.84 20.29 17.99
N PHE A 726 -4.16 21.25 17.14
CA PHE A 726 -5.48 21.44 16.59
C PHE A 726 -5.48 21.28 15.07
N VAL A 727 -6.50 20.63 14.53
CA VAL A 727 -6.80 20.63 13.09
C VAL A 727 -8.19 21.19 12.85
N LEU A 728 -8.40 21.84 11.72
CA LEU A 728 -9.71 22.37 11.33
C LEU A 728 -10.73 21.22 11.31
N LEU A 729 -11.90 21.46 11.88
CA LEU A 729 -13.02 20.54 11.70
C LEU A 729 -13.45 20.63 10.22
N PRO A 730 -13.49 19.51 9.48
CA PRO A 730 -14.28 19.50 8.25
C PRO A 730 -15.69 19.85 8.70
N SER A 731 -16.18 21.00 8.26
CA SER A 731 -17.46 21.53 8.73
C SER A 731 -18.54 20.48 8.43
N THR A 732 -19.03 19.80 9.46
CA THR A 732 -20.23 18.94 9.37
C THR A 732 -21.50 19.77 9.20
N THR A 733 -21.35 21.09 9.09
CA THR A 733 -22.30 22.02 8.49
C THR A 733 -21.60 22.80 7.38
N THR A 734 -21.09 22.09 6.37
CA THR A 734 -21.01 22.70 5.04
C THR A 734 -22.33 22.41 4.35
N THR A 735 -23.33 23.25 4.62
CA THR A 735 -23.97 23.89 3.47
C THR A 735 -22.80 24.49 2.69
N LEU A 736 -22.24 23.72 1.75
CA LEU A 736 -21.51 24.32 0.65
C LEU A 736 -22.53 25.30 0.10
N ASN A 737 -22.31 26.59 0.33
CA ASN A 737 -22.87 27.57 -0.58
C ASN A 737 -22.12 27.31 -1.88
N PRO A 738 -22.72 26.69 -2.92
CA PRO A 738 -22.19 26.94 -4.24
C PRO A 738 -22.42 28.43 -4.49
N ILE A 739 -21.33 29.20 -4.55
CA ILE A 739 -21.31 30.28 -5.53
C ILE A 739 -21.28 29.55 -6.87
N VAL A 740 -22.48 29.32 -7.38
CA VAL A 740 -22.73 28.99 -8.76
C VAL A 740 -22.11 30.10 -9.61
N PRO A 741 -21.50 29.79 -10.77
CA PRO A 741 -21.16 30.80 -11.76
C PRO A 741 -22.35 31.74 -11.99
N GLN A 742 -22.08 33.03 -12.17
CA GLN A 742 -22.98 34.15 -11.90
C GLN A 742 -24.26 34.30 -12.78
N LYS A 743 -24.83 33.23 -13.36
CA LYS A 743 -26.04 33.27 -14.20
C LYS A 743 -27.11 32.25 -13.77
N LYS A 744 -27.65 32.40 -12.55
CA LYS A 744 -28.83 31.62 -12.13
C LYS A 744 -30.13 32.22 -12.66
N LEU A 745 -30.75 31.54 -13.61
CA LEU A 745 -32.20 31.55 -13.82
C LEU A 745 -32.76 30.27 -13.17
N GLY A 746 -33.94 30.32 -12.53
CA GLY A 746 -34.62 29.14 -11.96
C GLY A 746 -35.02 29.29 -10.49
N ALA A 747 -36.15 28.71 -10.11
CA ALA A 747 -36.67 28.68 -8.74
C ALA A 747 -35.88 27.68 -7.87
N VAL A 748 -35.63 28.05 -6.61
CA VAL A 748 -34.96 27.19 -5.62
C VAL A 748 -35.94 26.12 -5.12
N TRP A 749 -35.46 24.89 -5.00
CA TRP A 749 -36.21 23.75 -4.45
C TRP A 749 -35.33 22.91 -3.54
N ASP A 750 -35.95 22.24 -2.56
CA ASP A 750 -35.28 21.36 -1.59
C ASP A 750 -36.27 20.33 -1.05
N ASP A 751 -36.03 19.05 -1.33
CA ASP A 751 -36.85 17.93 -0.85
C ASP A 751 -36.52 17.54 0.60
N ARG A 752 -35.44 18.08 1.19
CA ARG A 752 -34.88 17.73 2.51
C ARG A 752 -34.40 16.26 2.57
N THR A 753 -33.91 15.85 3.75
CA THR A 753 -33.42 14.50 4.00
C THR A 753 -34.56 13.54 4.36
N HIS A 754 -34.57 12.36 3.73
CA HIS A 754 -35.49 11.25 4.01
C HIS A 754 -34.74 10.01 4.50
N ASP A 755 -35.45 8.92 4.83
CA ASP A 755 -34.78 7.68 5.24
C ASP A 755 -34.14 6.96 4.04
N LYS A 756 -34.75 7.03 2.86
CA LYS A 756 -34.24 6.36 1.64
C LYS A 756 -34.89 6.89 0.36
N VAL A 757 -34.12 7.00 -0.73
CA VAL A 757 -34.67 7.17 -2.10
C VAL A 757 -35.29 5.87 -2.58
N LYS A 758 -36.53 5.92 -3.06
CA LYS A 758 -37.29 4.78 -3.58
C LYS A 758 -37.29 4.75 -5.10
N LYS A 759 -37.54 5.88 -5.74
CA LYS A 759 -37.67 5.98 -7.20
C LYS A 759 -37.15 7.33 -7.67
N VAL A 760 -36.52 7.33 -8.85
CA VAL A 760 -35.96 8.53 -9.48
C VAL A 760 -36.57 8.68 -10.85
N PHE A 761 -36.94 9.91 -11.20
CA PHE A 761 -37.45 10.31 -12.50
C PHE A 761 -36.56 11.43 -13.05
N VAL A 762 -36.04 11.25 -14.25
CA VAL A 762 -35.18 12.21 -14.95
C VAL A 762 -35.82 12.60 -16.29
N GLY A 763 -36.27 13.85 -16.39
CA GLY A 763 -36.90 14.42 -17.57
C GLY A 763 -35.83 14.97 -18.51
N LEU A 764 -35.77 14.44 -19.73
CA LEU A 764 -34.78 14.87 -20.72
C LEU A 764 -35.26 16.11 -21.48
N GLY A 765 -34.32 16.96 -21.90
CA GLY A 765 -34.55 18.14 -22.73
C GLY A 765 -33.57 18.23 -23.88
N GLN A 766 -33.80 19.17 -24.79
CA GLN A 766 -33.01 19.32 -26.02
C GLN A 766 -31.52 19.61 -25.76
N ASP A 767 -31.22 20.37 -24.70
CA ASP A 767 -29.85 20.77 -24.34
C ASP A 767 -29.31 20.09 -23.07
N GLY A 768 -30.07 19.18 -22.43
CA GLY A 768 -29.68 18.58 -21.15
C GLY A 768 -30.82 17.93 -20.37
N ILE A 769 -30.80 18.06 -19.05
CA ILE A 769 -31.85 17.61 -18.14
C ILE A 769 -32.86 18.74 -17.96
N ALA A 770 -34.12 18.47 -18.30
CA ALA A 770 -35.21 19.42 -18.23
C ALA A 770 -35.87 19.47 -16.84
N SER A 771 -36.00 18.31 -16.19
CA SER A 771 -36.65 18.18 -14.89
C SER A 771 -36.20 16.93 -14.13
N VAL A 772 -36.37 16.93 -12.81
CA VAL A 772 -36.20 15.75 -11.95
C VAL A 772 -37.35 15.64 -10.95
N LYS A 773 -37.66 14.41 -10.55
CA LYS A 773 -38.61 14.10 -9.50
C LYS A 773 -38.16 12.86 -8.75
N PHE A 774 -38.48 12.77 -7.46
CA PHE A 774 -38.06 11.67 -6.59
C PHE A 774 -39.24 11.14 -5.76
N GLU A 775 -39.23 9.84 -5.48
CA GLU A 775 -40.04 9.25 -4.39
C GLU A 775 -39.10 8.76 -3.29
N TYR A 776 -39.51 8.94 -2.05
CA TYR A 776 -38.76 8.59 -0.85
C TYR A 776 -39.55 7.65 0.06
N ILE A 777 -38.86 7.01 0.98
CA ILE A 777 -39.41 6.25 2.11
C ILE A 777 -39.06 6.99 3.40
N ASN A 778 -40.03 7.15 4.29
CA ASN A 778 -39.85 7.54 5.68
C ASN A 778 -40.63 6.54 6.57
N GLY A 779 -39.93 5.75 7.37
CA GLY A 779 -40.51 4.63 8.11
C GLY A 779 -41.22 3.63 7.18
N SER A 780 -42.51 3.43 7.39
CA SER A 780 -43.36 2.58 6.52
C SER A 780 -44.08 3.33 5.40
N GLY A 781 -43.94 4.67 5.32
CA GLY A 781 -44.64 5.51 4.36
C GLY A 781 -43.82 5.89 3.13
N VAL A 782 -44.51 6.15 2.01
CA VAL A 782 -43.92 6.71 0.78
C VAL A 782 -44.20 8.21 0.72
N VAL A 783 -43.16 9.01 0.47
CA VAL A 783 -43.25 10.47 0.29
C VAL A 783 -42.92 10.80 -1.16
N ASN A 784 -43.80 11.51 -1.85
CA ASN A 784 -43.58 11.94 -3.23
C ASN A 784 -42.97 13.34 -3.23
N GLY A 785 -41.75 13.47 -3.77
CA GLY A 785 -41.11 14.76 -4.02
C GLY A 785 -41.81 15.55 -5.12
N VAL A 786 -41.58 16.85 -5.11
CA VAL A 786 -42.15 17.76 -6.11
C VAL A 786 -41.36 17.63 -7.42
N GLU A 787 -42.01 17.85 -8.55
CA GLU A 787 -41.32 17.91 -9.84
C GLU A 787 -40.56 19.23 -9.95
N ASN A 788 -39.26 19.14 -10.26
CA ASN A 788 -38.35 20.27 -10.24
C ASN A 788 -37.75 20.49 -11.64
N GLY A 789 -38.18 21.57 -12.31
CA GLY A 789 -37.92 21.85 -13.74
C GLY A 789 -39.20 21.73 -14.57
N THR A 790 -39.12 21.95 -15.89
CA THR A 790 -40.28 21.85 -16.79
C THR A 790 -40.08 20.65 -17.73
N PRO A 791 -40.87 19.58 -17.61
CA PRO A 791 -40.73 18.40 -18.45
C PRO A 791 -40.99 18.75 -19.92
N THR A 792 -40.22 18.13 -20.81
CA THR A 792 -40.44 18.25 -22.25
C THR A 792 -41.39 17.16 -22.75
N LEU A 793 -41.79 17.24 -24.02
CA LEU A 793 -42.56 16.19 -24.70
C LEU A 793 -41.85 14.82 -24.73
N LEU A 794 -40.57 14.74 -24.36
CA LEU A 794 -39.79 13.51 -24.28
C LEU A 794 -40.09 12.67 -23.02
N GLY A 795 -40.79 13.23 -22.02
CA GLY A 795 -41.17 12.52 -20.80
C GLY A 795 -40.00 12.24 -19.83
N PHE A 796 -40.23 11.35 -18.88
CA PHE A 796 -39.27 10.95 -17.84
C PHE A 796 -38.68 9.57 -18.14
N GLU A 797 -37.36 9.45 -18.01
CA GLU A 797 -36.72 8.17 -17.74
C GLU A 797 -36.76 7.91 -16.23
N GLU A 798 -37.11 6.69 -15.83
CA GLU A 798 -37.30 6.36 -14.42
C GLU A 798 -36.60 5.06 -14.03
N PHE A 799 -36.16 4.99 -12.77
CA PHE A 799 -35.74 3.74 -12.15
C PHE A 799 -36.21 3.65 -10.72
N THR A 800 -36.60 2.44 -10.33
CA THR A 800 -37.01 2.12 -8.96
C THR A 800 -35.90 1.34 -8.29
N LEU A 801 -35.49 1.81 -7.12
CA LEU A 801 -34.48 1.15 -6.30
C LEU A 801 -35.11 -0.06 -5.60
N GLY A 802 -34.42 -1.20 -5.67
CA GLY A 802 -34.84 -2.40 -4.95
C GLY A 802 -34.89 -2.18 -3.43
N PRO A 803 -35.51 -3.11 -2.67
CA PRO A 803 -35.67 -2.98 -1.20
C PRO A 803 -34.36 -2.68 -0.45
N TYR A 804 -33.22 -3.16 -0.95
CA TYR A 804 -31.88 -3.00 -0.36
C TYR A 804 -30.87 -2.32 -1.29
N GLU A 805 -31.37 -1.67 -2.35
CA GLU A 805 -30.58 -0.81 -3.21
C GLU A 805 -30.73 0.63 -2.73
N TYR A 806 -29.64 1.35 -2.53
CA TYR A 806 -29.62 2.75 -2.10
C TYR A 806 -28.55 3.51 -2.89
N VAL A 807 -28.78 4.81 -3.09
CA VAL A 807 -27.86 5.67 -3.84
C VAL A 807 -26.63 5.95 -2.96
N THR A 808 -25.44 5.63 -3.46
CA THR A 808 -24.17 5.89 -2.79
C THR A 808 -23.49 7.15 -3.32
N ALA A 809 -23.65 7.44 -4.61
CA ALA A 809 -23.03 8.60 -5.25
C ALA A 809 -23.89 9.15 -6.39
N LEU A 810 -23.71 10.43 -6.71
CA LEU A 810 -24.29 11.10 -7.88
C LEU A 810 -23.16 11.74 -8.69
N SER A 811 -23.18 11.60 -10.01
CA SER A 811 -22.33 12.36 -10.91
C SER A 811 -23.21 13.19 -11.85
N ALA A 812 -22.94 14.49 -11.93
CA ALA A 812 -23.67 15.42 -12.79
C ALA A 812 -22.71 16.10 -13.78
N TYR A 813 -23.16 16.37 -15.01
CA TYR A 813 -22.47 17.30 -15.92
C TYR A 813 -23.26 18.61 -15.99
N THR A 814 -22.56 19.74 -16.05
CA THR A 814 -23.16 21.07 -16.12
C THR A 814 -22.53 21.91 -17.21
N LYS A 815 -23.30 22.76 -17.88
CA LYS A 815 -22.79 23.65 -18.93
C LYS A 815 -23.31 25.06 -18.70
N THR A 816 -22.41 26.03 -18.71
CA THR A 816 -22.77 27.44 -18.71
C THR A 816 -23.06 27.89 -20.14
N LEU A 817 -24.31 28.26 -20.41
CA LEU A 817 -24.69 28.91 -21.67
C LEU A 817 -24.66 30.44 -21.50
N SER A 818 -24.81 31.17 -22.60
CA SER A 818 -24.77 32.64 -22.59
C SER A 818 -25.82 33.27 -21.66
N THR A 819 -26.93 32.58 -21.37
CA THR A 819 -28.06 33.09 -20.59
C THR A 819 -28.37 32.32 -19.31
N GLN A 820 -27.97 31.06 -19.18
CA GLN A 820 -28.28 30.22 -18.00
C GLN A 820 -27.32 29.04 -17.87
N ASP A 821 -27.11 28.58 -16.64
CA ASP A 821 -26.46 27.30 -16.36
C ASP A 821 -27.46 26.15 -16.46
N ILE A 822 -27.04 25.02 -17.03
CA ILE A 822 -27.88 23.83 -17.19
C ILE A 822 -27.15 22.58 -16.73
N VAL A 823 -27.89 21.65 -16.13
CA VAL A 823 -27.45 20.27 -15.89
C VAL A 823 -27.65 19.50 -17.19
N THR A 824 -26.58 18.94 -17.76
CA THR A 824 -26.61 18.26 -19.06
C THR A 824 -26.70 16.74 -18.94
N SER A 825 -26.21 16.17 -17.84
CA SER A 825 -26.32 14.74 -17.56
C SER A 825 -26.34 14.41 -16.07
N LEU A 826 -27.00 13.30 -15.71
CA LEU A 826 -27.00 12.72 -14.35
C LEU A 826 -26.70 11.22 -14.40
N THR A 827 -25.84 10.75 -13.50
CA THR A 827 -25.51 9.33 -13.31
C THR A 827 -25.61 8.98 -11.83
N PHE A 828 -26.46 8.03 -11.48
CA PHE A 828 -26.70 7.61 -10.10
C PHE A 828 -25.99 6.29 -9.84
N THR A 829 -25.07 6.27 -8.88
CA THR A 829 -24.41 5.03 -8.44
C THR A 829 -25.07 4.55 -7.16
N THR A 830 -25.32 3.24 -7.10
CA THR A 830 -25.89 2.58 -5.93
C THR A 830 -24.94 1.52 -5.40
N ASN A 831 -25.24 0.97 -4.23
CA ASN A 831 -24.54 -0.19 -3.68
C ASN A 831 -24.65 -1.48 -4.53
N LYS A 832 -25.40 -1.49 -5.64
CA LYS A 832 -25.54 -2.65 -6.52
C LYS A 832 -25.04 -2.40 -7.94
N LYS A 833 -25.40 -1.26 -8.51
CA LYS A 833 -25.11 -0.91 -9.91
C LYS A 833 -25.24 0.60 -10.14
N THR A 834 -24.99 1.02 -11.36
CA THR A 834 -25.12 2.40 -11.80
C THR A 834 -26.33 2.55 -12.74
N TYR A 835 -27.07 3.64 -12.59
CA TYR A 835 -28.18 4.08 -13.44
C TYR A 835 -27.80 5.35 -14.19
N GLY A 836 -28.15 5.41 -15.48
CA GLY A 836 -27.71 6.45 -16.40
C GLY A 836 -26.43 6.07 -17.15
N PRO A 837 -25.70 7.04 -17.75
CA PRO A 837 -25.99 8.47 -17.71
C PRO A 837 -27.30 8.82 -18.41
N TYR A 838 -28.13 9.61 -17.74
CA TYR A 838 -29.28 10.28 -18.32
C TYR A 838 -28.79 11.60 -18.94
N GLY A 839 -29.19 11.93 -20.16
CA GLY A 839 -28.71 13.13 -20.87
C GLY A 839 -27.29 13.03 -21.44
N ASN A 840 -26.75 14.16 -21.91
CA ASN A 840 -25.47 14.23 -22.62
C ASN A 840 -24.34 14.71 -21.70
N LYS A 841 -23.29 13.89 -21.52
CA LYS A 841 -22.08 14.23 -20.75
C LYS A 841 -21.28 15.35 -21.41
N SER A 842 -21.73 16.59 -21.26
CA SER A 842 -21.16 17.78 -21.90
C SER A 842 -21.04 18.94 -20.92
N GLY A 843 -19.88 19.59 -20.88
CA GLY A 843 -19.56 20.61 -19.88
C GLY A 843 -18.79 20.05 -18.67
N PHE A 844 -18.88 20.72 -17.52
CA PHE A 844 -18.15 20.42 -16.29
C PHE A 844 -18.76 19.23 -15.53
N LEU A 845 -17.94 18.24 -15.20
CA LEU A 845 -18.31 17.14 -14.31
C LEU A 845 -18.29 17.62 -12.85
N PHE A 846 -19.37 17.37 -12.14
CA PHE A 846 -19.55 17.60 -10.72
C PHE A 846 -19.90 16.28 -10.02
N PRO A 847 -18.98 15.69 -9.24
CA PRO A 847 -19.24 14.46 -8.49
C PRO A 847 -19.72 14.74 -7.06
N PHE A 848 -20.66 13.94 -6.60
CA PHE A 848 -21.06 13.75 -5.21
C PHE A 848 -20.65 12.32 -4.83
N PRO A 849 -19.44 12.13 -4.28
CA PRO A 849 -18.85 10.82 -4.06
C PRO A 849 -19.52 10.07 -2.90
N GLU A 850 -19.24 8.77 -2.82
CA GLU A 850 -19.69 7.95 -1.69
C GLU A 850 -19.09 8.44 -0.37
N GLU A 851 -19.94 8.60 0.64
CA GLU A 851 -19.53 8.86 2.02
C GLU A 851 -19.67 7.56 2.83
N THR A 852 -18.56 7.10 3.42
CA THR A 852 -18.52 5.87 4.22
C THR A 852 -19.63 5.83 5.28
N GLY A 853 -20.47 4.80 5.24
CA GLY A 853 -21.57 4.62 6.20
C GLY A 853 -22.83 5.44 5.92
N LYS A 854 -22.88 6.21 4.82
CA LYS A 854 -24.03 7.04 4.43
C LYS A 854 -24.55 6.69 3.03
N GLN A 855 -25.80 7.05 2.78
CA GLN A 855 -26.50 7.01 1.49
C GLN A 855 -26.96 8.42 1.13
N ILE A 856 -27.20 8.67 -0.15
CA ILE A 856 -27.93 9.86 -0.60
C ILE A 856 -29.42 9.61 -0.39
N ALA A 857 -30.05 10.44 0.45
CA ALA A 857 -31.43 10.28 0.88
C ALA A 857 -32.30 11.53 0.67
N GLY A 858 -31.80 12.52 -0.08
CA GLY A 858 -32.52 13.75 -0.42
C GLY A 858 -31.80 14.52 -1.51
N PHE A 859 -32.51 15.43 -2.18
CA PHE A 859 -31.97 16.28 -3.24
C PHE A 859 -32.47 17.72 -3.10
N HIS A 860 -31.66 18.67 -3.54
CA HIS A 860 -32.04 20.08 -3.61
C HIS A 860 -31.36 20.79 -4.78
N GLY A 861 -31.85 21.96 -5.20
CA GLY A 861 -31.32 22.60 -6.39
C GLY A 861 -32.03 23.87 -6.84
N THR A 862 -31.88 24.17 -8.13
CA THR A 862 -32.58 25.25 -8.82
C THR A 862 -33.09 24.75 -10.17
N GLY A 863 -34.31 25.14 -10.55
CA GLY A 863 -34.92 24.70 -11.80
C GLY A 863 -35.95 25.68 -12.36
N GLY A 864 -36.09 25.72 -13.67
CA GLY A 864 -37.06 26.53 -14.41
C GLY A 864 -37.54 25.78 -15.65
N ASN A 865 -37.29 26.32 -16.86
CA ASN A 865 -37.54 25.61 -18.12
C ASN A 865 -36.60 24.40 -18.32
N VAL A 866 -35.53 24.33 -17.52
CA VAL A 866 -34.52 23.26 -17.47
C VAL A 866 -34.07 23.07 -16.03
N LEU A 867 -33.35 21.98 -15.73
CA LEU A 867 -32.68 21.81 -14.44
C LEU A 867 -31.39 22.63 -14.43
N ASN A 868 -31.32 23.65 -13.58
CA ASN A 868 -30.17 24.57 -13.53
C ASN A 868 -29.07 24.09 -12.57
N SER A 869 -29.45 23.49 -11.44
CA SER A 869 -28.50 22.87 -10.50
C SER A 869 -29.15 21.75 -9.70
N ILE A 870 -28.33 20.79 -9.26
CA ILE A 870 -28.71 19.73 -8.32
C ILE A 870 -27.61 19.52 -7.27
N GLN A 871 -28.01 19.17 -6.07
CA GLN A 871 -27.21 18.82 -4.90
C GLN A 871 -27.90 17.69 -4.12
N VAL A 872 -27.20 17.10 -3.14
CA VAL A 872 -27.63 15.89 -2.43
C VAL A 872 -27.60 16.08 -0.92
N HIS A 873 -28.50 15.39 -0.22
CA HIS A 873 -28.49 15.23 1.23
C HIS A 873 -28.04 13.80 1.58
N TYR A 874 -27.05 13.68 2.48
CA TYR A 874 -26.60 12.38 2.99
C TYR A 874 -27.32 11.99 4.29
N ALA A 875 -27.62 10.70 4.43
CA ALA A 875 -28.18 10.09 5.64
C ALA A 875 -27.46 8.77 5.97
N PRO A 876 -27.40 8.32 7.23
CA PRO A 876 -26.85 7.01 7.57
C PRO A 876 -27.52 5.86 6.78
N ILE A 877 -26.74 4.85 6.42
CA ILE A 877 -27.29 3.61 5.84
C ILE A 877 -28.05 2.87 6.95
N PRO A 878 -29.30 2.40 6.74
CA PRO A 878 -30.04 1.66 7.75
C PRO A 878 -29.32 0.33 8.03
N THR A 879 -28.62 0.25 9.16
CA THR A 879 -27.78 -0.90 9.56
C THR A 879 -28.61 -2.11 10.00
N VAL A 880 -29.88 -1.90 10.33
CA VAL A 880 -30.76 -2.94 10.86
C VAL A 880 -32.01 -3.08 10.01
N GLN A 881 -32.26 -4.30 9.56
CA GLN A 881 -33.42 -4.66 8.76
C GLN A 881 -34.37 -5.55 9.55
N LYS A 882 -35.64 -5.16 9.67
CA LYS A 882 -36.69 -5.96 10.31
C LYS A 882 -37.45 -6.77 9.26
N LEU A 883 -37.58 -8.08 9.47
CA LEU A 883 -38.58 -8.90 8.79
C LEU A 883 -39.76 -9.14 9.73
N ASP A 884 -40.98 -8.93 9.23
CA ASP A 884 -42.21 -9.09 9.99
C ASP A 884 -42.43 -10.53 10.44
N ALA A 885 -43.08 -10.68 11.59
CA ALA A 885 -43.30 -11.98 12.18
C ALA A 885 -44.24 -12.84 11.32
N GLN A 886 -43.84 -14.08 11.10
CA GLN A 886 -44.58 -15.06 10.29
C GLN A 886 -45.21 -16.11 11.22
N GLY A 887 -46.47 -16.48 10.93
CA GLY A 887 -47.31 -17.32 11.79
C GLY A 887 -48.65 -16.64 12.08
N GLY A 888 -49.25 -16.95 13.23
CA GLY A 888 -50.50 -16.33 13.67
C GLY A 888 -50.33 -14.94 14.30
N THR A 889 -51.43 -14.24 14.55
CA THR A 889 -51.44 -12.96 15.27
C THR A 889 -52.03 -13.06 16.68
N GLY A 890 -52.31 -14.28 17.15
CA GLY A 890 -52.88 -14.53 18.47
C GLY A 890 -51.86 -14.38 19.62
N GLY A 891 -52.29 -13.80 20.74
CA GLY A 891 -51.48 -13.71 21.97
C GLY A 891 -50.80 -12.37 22.21
N THR A 892 -49.83 -12.38 23.13
CA THR A 892 -49.08 -11.19 23.56
C THR A 892 -47.92 -10.94 22.61
N LYS A 893 -47.81 -9.70 22.13
CA LYS A 893 -46.67 -9.24 21.33
C LYS A 893 -45.41 -9.16 22.19
N TRP A 894 -44.28 -9.58 21.65
CA TRP A 894 -42.97 -9.48 22.26
C TRP A 894 -41.91 -9.03 21.25
N ASP A 895 -40.86 -8.38 21.72
CA ASP A 895 -39.76 -7.84 20.91
C ASP A 895 -38.50 -7.75 21.79
N ASP A 896 -37.44 -8.48 21.45
CA ASP A 896 -36.19 -8.47 22.21
C ASP A 896 -35.33 -7.23 21.94
N GLY A 897 -35.65 -6.47 20.88
CA GLY A 897 -34.88 -5.32 20.42
C GLY A 897 -33.96 -5.63 19.26
N SER A 898 -33.45 -4.56 18.65
CA SER A 898 -32.68 -4.58 17.40
C SER A 898 -31.27 -4.01 17.56
N ASP A 899 -30.81 -3.84 18.80
CA ASP A 899 -29.59 -3.13 19.19
C ASP A 899 -28.51 -4.07 19.73
N HIS A 900 -28.60 -5.36 19.40
CA HIS A 900 -27.62 -6.37 19.78
C HIS A 900 -26.58 -6.59 18.68
N ASP A 901 -25.41 -7.10 19.08
CA ASP A 901 -24.31 -7.45 18.19
C ASP A 901 -24.51 -8.83 17.55
N GLY A 902 -25.25 -9.74 18.19
CA GLY A 902 -25.48 -11.11 17.71
C GLY A 902 -26.15 -12.00 18.75
N VAL A 903 -26.63 -13.17 18.32
CA VAL A 903 -27.24 -14.22 19.17
C VAL A 903 -26.16 -15.17 19.67
N THR A 904 -26.12 -15.45 20.98
CA THR A 904 -25.13 -16.31 21.64
C THR A 904 -25.71 -17.64 22.09
N ASN A 905 -26.96 -17.68 22.57
CA ASN A 905 -27.66 -18.92 22.89
C ASN A 905 -29.09 -18.91 22.38
N ILE A 906 -29.60 -20.08 22.00
CA ILE A 906 -31.00 -20.27 21.63
C ILE A 906 -31.57 -21.40 22.48
N TYR A 907 -32.68 -21.10 23.16
CA TYR A 907 -33.44 -22.04 23.96
C TYR A 907 -34.78 -22.30 23.30
N VAL A 908 -35.09 -23.57 23.05
CA VAL A 908 -36.39 -23.97 22.47
C VAL A 908 -36.98 -25.09 23.32
N ARG A 909 -38.27 -25.01 23.61
CA ARG A 909 -39.01 -26.11 24.25
C ARG A 909 -40.21 -26.48 23.41
N SER A 910 -40.45 -27.77 23.26
CA SER A 910 -41.64 -28.29 22.60
C SER A 910 -42.45 -29.19 23.52
N ASN A 911 -43.77 -29.22 23.29
CA ASN A 911 -44.69 -30.13 23.95
C ASN A 911 -45.61 -30.80 22.90
N MET A 912 -46.65 -31.49 23.37
CA MET A 912 -47.61 -32.20 22.50
C MET A 912 -48.43 -31.25 21.61
N ASP A 913 -48.36 -29.94 21.80
CA ASP A 913 -49.16 -28.94 21.08
C ASP A 913 -48.33 -28.05 20.14
N GLY A 914 -46.99 -28.13 20.17
CA GLY A 914 -46.11 -27.33 19.32
C GLY A 914 -44.85 -26.84 20.03
N ILE A 915 -44.29 -25.72 19.56
CA ILE A 915 -43.20 -25.01 20.23
C ILE A 915 -43.79 -24.18 21.39
N GLN A 916 -43.51 -24.62 22.60
CA GLN A 916 -44.03 -24.04 23.84
C GLN A 916 -43.40 -22.70 24.18
N TYR A 917 -42.09 -22.58 24.04
CA TYR A 917 -41.40 -21.31 24.20
C TYR A 917 -40.10 -21.25 23.41
N VAL A 918 -39.66 -20.01 23.16
CA VAL A 918 -38.30 -19.67 22.74
C VAL A 918 -37.71 -18.59 23.64
N SER A 919 -36.39 -18.61 23.81
CA SER A 919 -35.62 -17.55 24.46
C SER A 919 -34.26 -17.46 23.79
N PHE A 920 -33.68 -16.27 23.77
CA PHE A 920 -32.43 -16.00 23.07
C PHE A 920 -31.50 -15.20 23.97
N ASP A 921 -30.26 -15.63 24.11
CA ASP A 921 -29.24 -14.77 24.70
C ASP A 921 -28.50 -14.04 23.59
N TYR A 922 -28.04 -12.84 23.92
CA TYR A 922 -27.44 -11.92 22.98
C TYR A 922 -26.09 -11.41 23.50
N LEU A 923 -25.32 -10.86 22.58
CA LEU A 923 -24.20 -9.97 22.88
C LEU A 923 -24.66 -8.53 22.59
N LYS A 924 -24.46 -7.60 23.52
CA LYS A 924 -24.78 -6.17 23.34
C LYS A 924 -23.61 -5.32 23.79
N ALA A 925 -23.05 -4.52 22.89
CA ALA A 925 -21.81 -3.77 23.10
C ALA A 925 -20.66 -4.66 23.64
N GLY A 926 -20.55 -5.89 23.12
CA GLY A 926 -19.55 -6.88 23.55
C GLY A 926 -19.83 -7.53 24.91
N GLN A 927 -20.97 -7.27 25.55
CA GLN A 927 -21.34 -7.85 26.85
C GLN A 927 -22.50 -8.85 26.74
N PRO A 928 -22.50 -9.95 27.50
CA PRO A 928 -23.62 -10.90 27.50
C PRO A 928 -24.91 -10.26 28.01
N LYS A 929 -26.02 -10.48 27.30
CA LYS A 929 -27.37 -10.06 27.67
C LYS A 929 -28.33 -11.25 27.55
N GLN A 930 -28.90 -11.66 28.66
CA GLN A 930 -29.91 -12.72 28.68
C GLN A 930 -31.25 -12.20 28.14
N GLY A 931 -31.89 -12.93 27.23
CA GLY A 931 -33.21 -12.55 26.71
C GLY A 931 -34.36 -13.07 27.55
N ALA A 932 -35.55 -12.52 27.26
CA ALA A 932 -36.77 -12.92 27.93
C ALA A 932 -37.34 -14.22 27.33
N HIS A 933 -38.11 -14.92 28.14
CA HIS A 933 -38.78 -16.16 27.76
C HIS A 933 -40.13 -15.86 27.07
N HIS A 934 -40.29 -16.32 25.83
CA HIS A 934 -41.48 -16.06 25.01
C HIS A 934 -42.30 -17.32 24.78
N GLY A 935 -43.37 -17.50 25.56
CA GLY A 935 -44.22 -18.70 25.57
C GLY A 935 -44.55 -19.19 26.98
N GLY A 936 -45.12 -20.40 27.10
CA GLY A 936 -45.59 -20.97 28.38
C GLY A 936 -44.50 -21.63 29.23
N SER A 937 -44.61 -21.54 30.56
CA SER A 937 -43.61 -22.04 31.53
C SER A 937 -43.81 -23.52 31.97
N GLY A 938 -44.47 -24.34 31.17
CA GLY A 938 -44.89 -25.70 31.57
C GLY A 938 -43.70 -26.65 31.85
N SER A 939 -43.89 -27.61 32.76
CA SER A 939 -42.84 -28.56 33.19
C SER A 939 -42.74 -29.85 32.35
N ARG A 940 -43.68 -30.11 31.43
CA ARG A 940 -43.69 -31.28 30.54
C ARG A 940 -43.35 -30.90 29.10
N GLY A 941 -42.33 -31.53 28.51
CA GLY A 941 -41.87 -31.29 27.13
C GLY A 941 -40.36 -31.49 26.95
N SER A 942 -39.89 -31.59 25.70
CA SER A 942 -38.46 -31.66 25.37
C SER A 942 -37.86 -30.25 25.43
N LYS A 943 -36.61 -30.10 25.89
CA LYS A 943 -35.86 -28.82 25.89
C LYS A 943 -34.61 -28.99 25.01
N GLY A 944 -34.40 -28.05 24.09
CA GLY A 944 -33.19 -27.89 23.31
C GLY A 944 -32.45 -26.60 23.70
N GLU A 945 -31.12 -26.68 23.71
CA GLU A 945 -30.23 -25.54 23.90
C GLU A 945 -29.18 -25.56 22.79
N ILE A 946 -28.97 -24.41 22.17
CA ILE A 946 -28.00 -24.22 21.09
C ILE A 946 -27.07 -23.10 21.53
N ALA A 947 -25.81 -23.43 21.81
CA ALA A 947 -24.75 -22.46 22.01
C ALA A 947 -24.14 -22.08 20.64
N ILE A 948 -24.07 -20.79 20.37
CA ILE A 948 -23.51 -20.20 19.15
C ILE A 948 -22.08 -19.74 19.45
N ASN A 949 -21.10 -20.29 18.73
CA ASN A 949 -19.68 -19.96 18.93
C ASN A 949 -19.31 -18.59 18.33
N HIS A 950 -19.71 -17.50 19.00
CA HIS A 950 -19.42 -16.13 18.57
C HIS A 950 -17.91 -15.80 18.67
N PRO A 951 -17.31 -15.02 17.75
CA PRO A 951 -17.91 -14.36 16.58
C PRO A 951 -17.96 -15.22 15.32
N ASP A 952 -17.34 -16.40 15.34
CA ASP A 952 -17.11 -17.24 14.15
C ASP A 952 -18.39 -17.90 13.65
N GLU A 953 -19.31 -18.21 14.55
CA GLU A 953 -20.63 -18.74 14.26
C GLU A 953 -21.70 -17.67 14.50
N GLN A 954 -22.56 -17.44 13.50
CA GLN A 954 -23.60 -16.41 13.51
C GLN A 954 -24.88 -16.97 12.90
N VAL A 955 -26.03 -16.70 13.53
CA VAL A 955 -27.34 -17.10 13.01
C VAL A 955 -27.64 -16.29 11.75
N VAL A 956 -27.90 -16.94 10.61
CA VAL A 956 -28.11 -16.25 9.31
C VAL A 956 -29.52 -16.42 8.77
N SER A 957 -30.26 -17.43 9.23
CA SER A 957 -31.66 -17.60 8.87
C SER A 957 -32.41 -18.50 9.85
N VAL A 958 -33.73 -18.33 9.88
CA VAL A 958 -34.66 -19.24 10.56
C VAL A 958 -35.72 -19.70 9.57
N GLU A 959 -35.96 -21.00 9.54
CA GLU A 959 -37.16 -21.57 8.92
C GLU A 959 -38.13 -22.01 10.03
N GLY A 960 -39.42 -21.87 9.81
CA GLY A 960 -40.41 -22.37 10.75
C GLY A 960 -41.63 -22.93 10.03
N TRP A 961 -42.40 -23.73 10.75
CA TRP A 961 -43.64 -24.33 10.28
C TRP A 961 -44.73 -24.03 11.30
N TYR A 962 -45.90 -23.61 10.82
CA TYR A 962 -47.09 -23.47 11.65
C TYR A 962 -48.25 -24.30 11.10
N ASP A 963 -49.09 -24.77 12.02
CA ASP A 963 -50.24 -25.61 11.71
C ASP A 963 -51.49 -24.79 11.35
N SER A 964 -52.61 -25.46 11.11
CA SER A 964 -53.90 -24.82 10.80
C SER A 964 -54.49 -24.02 11.97
N ALA A 965 -53.98 -24.20 13.19
CA ALA A 965 -54.30 -23.38 14.37
C ALA A 965 -53.36 -22.17 14.50
N ASN A 966 -52.45 -21.96 13.53
CA ASN A 966 -51.41 -20.94 13.50
C ASN A 966 -50.41 -21.01 14.66
N VAL A 967 -50.20 -22.19 15.24
CA VAL A 967 -49.18 -22.43 16.25
C VAL A 967 -47.89 -22.87 15.56
N ILE A 968 -46.75 -22.31 15.94
CA ILE A 968 -45.45 -22.77 15.42
C ILE A 968 -45.19 -24.18 15.97
N CYS A 969 -45.13 -25.15 15.06
CA CYS A 969 -44.96 -26.57 15.36
C CYS A 969 -43.53 -27.07 15.12
N GLY A 970 -42.69 -26.29 14.43
CA GLY A 970 -41.27 -26.60 14.24
C GLY A 970 -40.45 -25.36 13.86
N VAL A 971 -39.18 -25.36 14.23
CA VAL A 971 -38.20 -24.32 13.86
C VAL A 971 -36.87 -24.94 13.48
N ARG A 972 -36.20 -24.34 12.50
CA ARG A 972 -34.85 -24.68 12.06
C ARG A 972 -34.02 -23.41 12.05
N PHE A 973 -32.99 -23.37 12.89
CA PHE A 973 -32.00 -22.31 12.89
C PHE A 973 -30.84 -22.71 12.00
N ARG A 974 -30.41 -21.82 11.11
CA ARG A 974 -29.20 -22.00 10.31
C ARG A 974 -28.21 -20.90 10.66
N THR A 975 -27.01 -21.32 11.01
CA THR A 975 -25.85 -20.45 11.17
C THR A 975 -25.03 -20.47 9.88
N ASN A 976 -24.01 -19.62 9.80
CA ASN A 976 -22.99 -19.70 8.75
C ASN A 976 -22.17 -21.01 8.79
N GLN A 977 -22.29 -21.83 9.85
CA GLN A 977 -21.51 -23.08 10.02
C GLN A 977 -22.38 -24.34 10.11
N LYS A 978 -23.53 -24.28 10.78
CA LYS A 978 -24.34 -25.43 11.18
C LYS A 978 -25.83 -25.20 10.95
N ILE A 979 -26.59 -26.29 11.01
CA ILE A 979 -28.05 -26.29 10.97
C ILE A 979 -28.54 -27.00 12.23
N TYR A 980 -29.52 -26.40 12.90
CA TYR A 980 -30.13 -26.91 14.11
C TYR A 980 -31.64 -27.05 13.91
N ASP A 981 -32.13 -28.28 13.97
CA ASP A 981 -33.53 -28.63 13.79
C ASP A 981 -34.21 -28.86 15.15
N TYR A 982 -35.36 -28.24 15.34
CA TYR A 982 -36.20 -28.46 16.51
C TYR A 982 -37.67 -28.59 16.12
N MET A 983 -38.13 -29.84 16.06
CA MET A 983 -39.49 -30.19 15.65
C MET A 983 -40.33 -30.52 16.89
N GLY A 984 -41.52 -29.93 16.99
CA GLY A 984 -42.48 -30.26 18.04
C GLY A 984 -43.07 -31.65 17.84
N TYR A 985 -43.62 -32.24 18.91
CA TYR A 985 -44.17 -33.61 18.85
C TYR A 985 -45.34 -33.78 17.87
N LYS A 986 -46.05 -32.68 17.56
CA LYS A 986 -47.13 -32.63 16.56
C LYS A 986 -46.66 -32.40 15.13
N PHE A 987 -45.35 -32.22 14.88
CA PHE A 987 -44.84 -32.00 13.54
C PHE A 987 -44.80 -33.31 12.77
N ASP A 988 -45.82 -33.54 11.94
CA ASP A 988 -45.93 -34.68 11.02
C ASP A 988 -45.33 -34.39 9.63
N GLY A 989 -44.59 -33.28 9.51
CA GLY A 989 -44.05 -32.78 8.23
C GLY A 989 -45.06 -31.97 7.41
N THR A 990 -46.31 -31.82 7.90
CA THR A 990 -47.35 -31.02 7.26
C THR A 990 -47.58 -29.72 8.04
N GLY A 991 -47.69 -28.60 7.32
CA GLY A 991 -47.76 -27.26 7.89
C GLY A 991 -47.21 -26.21 6.93
N THR A 992 -47.62 -24.95 7.11
CA THR A 992 -47.16 -23.87 6.23
C THR A 992 -45.77 -23.42 6.64
N LYS A 993 -44.80 -23.56 5.74
CA LYS A 993 -43.40 -23.17 5.95
C LYS A 993 -43.24 -21.66 5.74
N PHE A 994 -42.49 -21.01 6.63
CA PHE A 994 -41.95 -19.67 6.43
C PHE A 994 -40.43 -19.66 6.56
N THR A 995 -39.81 -18.61 6.01
CA THR A 995 -38.36 -18.42 6.08
C THR A 995 -38.04 -16.95 6.36
N LEU A 996 -37.27 -16.72 7.42
CA LEU A 996 -36.65 -15.46 7.76
C LEU A 996 -35.19 -15.52 7.34
N LYS A 997 -34.87 -14.93 6.19
CA LYS A 997 -33.50 -14.88 5.66
C LYS A 997 -33.28 -13.59 4.90
N VAL A 998 -32.13 -12.97 5.13
CA VAL A 998 -31.63 -11.86 4.32
C VAL A 998 -30.24 -12.22 3.84
N GLN A 999 -29.98 -12.04 2.55
CA GLN A 999 -28.67 -12.31 1.97
C GLN A 999 -27.61 -11.40 2.61
N ASP A 1000 -26.43 -11.97 2.87
CA ASP A 1000 -25.26 -11.29 3.43
C ASP A 1000 -25.45 -10.62 4.81
N LYS A 1001 -26.46 -11.08 5.57
CA LYS A 1001 -26.77 -10.57 6.91
C LYS A 1001 -26.91 -11.67 7.95
N LYS A 1002 -26.58 -11.32 9.20
CA LYS A 1002 -26.81 -12.12 10.41
C LYS A 1002 -28.04 -11.62 11.15
N ILE A 1003 -28.67 -12.50 11.92
CA ILE A 1003 -29.77 -12.15 12.83
C ILE A 1003 -29.20 -11.63 14.14
N ILE A 1004 -29.71 -10.49 14.59
CA ILE A 1004 -29.30 -9.81 15.83
C ILE A 1004 -30.44 -9.64 16.83
N GLY A 1005 -31.67 -10.03 16.48
CA GLY A 1005 -32.80 -9.90 17.39
C GLY A 1005 -34.03 -10.61 16.85
N PHE A 1006 -34.96 -10.94 17.74
CA PHE A 1006 -36.22 -11.58 17.41
C PHE A 1006 -37.41 -10.81 17.98
N HIS A 1007 -38.56 -10.95 17.31
CA HIS A 1007 -39.84 -10.40 17.76
C HIS A 1007 -40.97 -11.31 17.32
N GLY A 1008 -42.17 -11.18 17.90
CA GLY A 1008 -43.30 -12.01 17.51
C GLY A 1008 -44.50 -11.93 18.45
N PHE A 1009 -45.31 -12.98 18.42
CA PHE A 1009 -46.47 -13.17 19.28
C PHE A 1009 -46.39 -14.53 19.97
N ALA A 1010 -46.77 -14.57 21.25
CA ALA A 1010 -46.79 -15.79 22.05
C ALA A 1010 -47.98 -15.82 23.00
N THR A 1011 -48.48 -17.02 23.27
CA THR A 1011 -49.43 -17.33 24.35
C THR A 1011 -48.76 -18.32 25.32
N ASN A 1012 -49.44 -19.41 25.68
CA ASN A 1012 -48.79 -20.61 26.23
C ASN A 1012 -47.95 -21.36 25.18
N GLN A 1013 -48.05 -20.98 23.91
CA GLN A 1013 -47.30 -21.49 22.76
C GLN A 1013 -46.71 -20.33 21.96
N LEU A 1014 -45.65 -20.59 21.19
CA LEU A 1014 -45.11 -19.65 20.22
C LEU A 1014 -46.05 -19.58 19.00
N ILE A 1015 -46.54 -18.38 18.68
CA ILE A 1015 -47.55 -18.17 17.63
C ILE A 1015 -46.93 -17.61 16.36
N SER A 1016 -45.95 -16.72 16.48
CA SER A 1016 -45.21 -16.20 15.33
C SER A 1016 -43.78 -15.84 15.68
N LEU A 1017 -42.94 -15.76 14.66
CA LEU A 1017 -41.56 -15.35 14.80
C LEU A 1017 -41.14 -14.42 13.65
N GLY A 1018 -40.50 -13.31 13.99
CA GLY A 1018 -39.86 -12.33 13.12
C GLY A 1018 -38.44 -12.04 13.60
N ALA A 1019 -37.64 -11.37 12.77
CA ALA A 1019 -36.21 -11.18 13.07
C ALA A 1019 -35.66 -9.83 12.60
N TYR A 1020 -34.64 -9.35 13.32
CA TYR A 1020 -33.81 -8.21 12.96
C TYR A 1020 -32.48 -8.68 12.39
N PHE A 1021 -32.04 -8.07 11.30
CA PHE A 1021 -30.85 -8.45 10.54
C PHE A 1021 -29.84 -7.30 10.47
N ALA A 1022 -28.57 -7.60 10.66
CA ALA A 1022 -27.45 -6.70 10.46
C ALA A 1022 -26.41 -7.31 9.50
N PRO A 1023 -25.53 -6.52 8.87
CA PRO A 1023 -24.47 -7.06 8.00
C PRO A 1023 -23.66 -8.18 8.66
N LEU A 1024 -23.34 -9.23 7.90
CA LEU A 1024 -22.33 -10.21 8.32
C LEU A 1024 -21.00 -9.48 8.46
N SER A 1025 -20.41 -9.51 9.66
CA SER A 1025 -19.09 -8.91 9.89
C SER A 1025 -18.07 -9.61 8.98
N SER A 1026 -17.40 -8.85 8.10
CA SER A 1026 -16.17 -9.34 7.45
C SER A 1026 -15.20 -9.71 8.55
N ALA A 1027 -14.70 -10.96 8.55
CA ALA A 1027 -13.82 -11.50 9.58
C ALA A 1027 -12.73 -10.48 9.98
N THR A 1028 -12.92 -9.81 11.11
CA THR A 1028 -11.82 -9.25 11.89
C THR A 1028 -10.95 -10.41 12.31
N ALA A 1029 -9.67 -10.36 11.98
CA ALA A 1029 -8.69 -11.37 12.35
C ALA A 1029 -8.84 -11.76 13.83
N PRO A 1030 -8.77 -13.06 14.17
CA PRO A 1030 -8.85 -13.48 15.56
C PRO A 1030 -7.69 -12.87 16.36
N PRO A 1031 -7.89 -12.56 17.65
CA PRO A 1031 -6.80 -12.12 18.52
C PRO A 1031 -5.72 -13.21 18.56
N ILE A 1032 -4.47 -12.80 18.41
CA ILE A 1032 -3.29 -13.65 18.59
C ILE A 1032 -3.31 -14.19 20.02
N VAL A 1033 -3.66 -15.47 20.19
CA VAL A 1033 -3.45 -16.18 21.45
C VAL A 1033 -1.97 -16.54 21.51
N THR A 1034 -1.25 -15.97 22.47
CA THR A 1034 0.12 -16.37 22.81
C THR A 1034 0.09 -17.77 23.46
N PRO A 1035 0.98 -18.69 23.07
CA PRO A 1035 1.03 -20.03 23.66
C PRO A 1035 1.70 -19.99 25.03
N LYS A 1036 0.93 -19.70 26.08
CA LYS A 1036 1.24 -20.06 27.47
C LYS A 1036 -0.06 -20.23 28.26
N GLU A 1037 -0.62 -21.44 28.21
CA GLU A 1037 -1.31 -22.13 29.31
C GLU A 1037 -1.95 -23.43 28.79
N VAL A 1038 -1.12 -24.46 28.57
CA VAL A 1038 -1.57 -25.86 28.56
C VAL A 1038 -0.54 -26.66 29.36
N GLU A 1039 -0.50 -26.42 30.67
CA GLU A 1039 0.04 -27.35 31.66
C GLU A 1039 -0.85 -27.26 32.90
N ALA A 1040 -1.96 -28.01 32.89
CA ALA A 1040 -2.56 -28.64 34.07
C ALA A 1040 -3.89 -29.29 33.68
N LYS A 1041 -3.82 -30.56 33.27
CA LYS A 1041 -4.70 -31.66 33.73
C LYS A 1041 -4.45 -32.88 32.86
N GLY A 1042 -3.47 -33.68 33.29
CA GLY A 1042 -3.47 -35.11 32.96
C GLY A 1042 -4.65 -35.80 33.64
N GLY A 1043 -5.21 -36.78 32.95
CA GLY A 1043 -6.26 -37.66 33.45
C GLY A 1043 -6.66 -38.64 32.36
N ASP A 1044 -6.16 -39.86 32.50
CA ASP A 1044 -6.45 -41.06 31.70
C ASP A 1044 -7.93 -41.21 31.30
N PHE A 1045 -8.19 -41.84 30.15
CA PHE A 1045 -8.99 -43.08 30.08
C PHE A 1045 -8.88 -43.74 28.70
N ASN A 1046 -8.59 -45.05 28.73
CA ASN A 1046 -8.60 -46.00 27.62
C ASN A 1046 -9.94 -46.04 26.85
N SER A 1047 -9.85 -46.12 25.52
CA SER A 1047 -10.38 -47.23 24.68
C SER A 1047 -10.09 -46.95 23.20
#